data_AF-A0A1Y3AEP5-F1
#
_entry.id   AF-A0A1Y3AEP5-F1
#
_cell.length_a   1.000
_cell.length_b   1.000
_cell.length_c   1.000
_cell.angle_alpha   90.00
_cell.angle_beta   90.00
_cell.angle_gamma   90.00
#
_symmetry.space_group_name_H-M   'P 1'
#
loop_
_entity.id
_entity.type
_entity.pdbx_description
1 polymer ?
#
loop_
_entity_poly.entity_id
_entity_poly.type
_entity_poly.pdbx_seq_one_letter_code
_entity_poly.pdbx_strand_id
1 'polypeptide(L)'
;LTPLPDGSRASLDLPAATPWRTIQVVDRPGELIESQLVPLLADPLDESALPTAGSAPDTDWIEPRKYVGIWWTMIAGRANWEYKTDDEVAGGGGNPAAYVHGARTERMKRYMRFAGENGIDSVLVEGWNEGWSTYPGDGTGFGFGVGDSYPDFDVPEVTGYGADLPEPVEMTIHNETAGNIPGYESAILDEDVFAGYDDEGINSIKNGYVSDPGLGIDGDGAEPTHNQHNQLAVNHHRLAIREAAANRQLLEIHEGIKPTGEIRTYPNVANREVVKAQEYDGFGQLGSNVGRDHHVTLPFTRNLAGPVSYQPGIFDITFGDDRGDQIQTTRAKQLAMYPTYLSGLQMAADRIEGYIDETFGVGEALQAAAGDLDGLVTDDSWRDAFGTNFVAVDPNRAPSGSSVSFAVEDVPSAGTYDLHLRYASDAEENAGRVIDAGGPRATLRVNGARETIEPSFTDYWDDWQVFTTPVELDAGDNEVAVELDYESGDGGFSGDVGGFNLNAVAVTEPGEPSPVPAEYEGYTPENENFDAEPEFAFIESVPAAGWDETRVVGSAIGDYLAIARRSGDEWYVGVMTDGDGRAVDVPLDFLAPGNSGDAPGRGNGRGNGNGNGRGNGNGNGRGNGRSGPKYVAEVYSDAVGAGVDRDPTGVRIDEAVVTPSTTLLASLAPSGGTAVKLRPARGREISRLPEYERPEQTFSVSIAEEADLGESFVSATGSNDAAFVGGTTVEIDVDGEVAALDNVRLPPNSTDATVDLGFSISRIGTFDVVVREADGGTELASATVTVAPGDVVSEFTDPQGDDDGPGEYVYPTDGAFRDGAFDLRSFRVLETDEEYRFAFEVESLYDAFGGTFSPHYFAVYLRDPSADGGRTTELGGLGITAEFAEPWQYRVDASGFSTGIVDAEGNGLGSPTAFASFGANVAVVSIPKTALGGADISDWEVLPIVGSENFGSFRDVQVDAGGFVFGGAKEGAVENAPSVIDLITPEGTSQADALAYDADTLASLPFTPL
;
A
#
# COMPACT_ATOMS: atom_id res chain seq x y z
N LEU A 1 6.65 20.32 -29.12
CA LEU A 1 7.48 19.51 -30.04
C LEU A 1 8.78 19.29 -29.30
N THR A 2 9.02 18.05 -28.91
CA THR A 2 10.25 17.63 -28.25
C THR A 2 11.37 17.54 -29.30
N PRO A 3 12.56 18.10 -29.05
CA PRO A 3 13.67 18.06 -30.00
C PRO A 3 14.27 16.66 -30.13
N LEU A 4 14.88 16.40 -31.29
CA LEU A 4 15.87 15.33 -31.50
C LEU A 4 17.23 15.75 -30.90
N PRO A 5 18.19 14.83 -30.73
CA PRO A 5 19.52 15.14 -30.16
C PRO A 5 20.27 16.25 -30.91
N ASP A 6 20.04 16.41 -32.21
CA ASP A 6 20.63 17.47 -33.03
C ASP A 6 19.96 18.86 -32.85
N GLY A 7 18.91 18.94 -32.03
CA GLY A 7 18.12 20.15 -31.75
C GLY A 7 17.00 20.44 -32.75
N SER A 8 16.90 19.69 -33.85
CA SER A 8 15.75 19.75 -34.75
C SER A 8 14.50 19.21 -34.04
N ARG A 9 13.29 19.64 -34.45
CA ARG A 9 12.04 19.33 -33.71
C ARG A 9 11.00 18.54 -34.51
N ALA A 10 11.12 18.56 -35.84
CA ALA A 10 10.30 17.80 -36.77
C ALA A 10 10.92 17.90 -38.17
N SER A 11 10.92 16.78 -38.89
CA SER A 11 11.16 16.71 -40.34
C SER A 11 9.86 16.32 -41.03
N LEU A 12 9.41 17.08 -42.04
CA LEU A 12 8.10 16.91 -42.66
C LEU A 12 8.19 17.06 -44.19
N ASP A 13 7.59 16.11 -44.91
CA ASP A 13 7.36 16.23 -46.35
C ASP A 13 6.03 16.92 -46.64
N LEU A 14 6.01 17.87 -47.58
CA LEU A 14 4.81 18.63 -47.90
C LEU A 14 3.92 17.90 -48.93
N PRO A 15 2.59 17.91 -48.75
CA PRO A 15 1.83 18.64 -47.73
C PRO A 15 1.80 17.96 -46.36
N ALA A 16 2.00 18.73 -45.29
CA ALA A 16 1.96 18.26 -43.90
C ALA A 16 1.07 19.15 -43.02
N ALA A 17 0.56 18.59 -41.93
CA ALA A 17 -0.19 19.30 -40.88
C ALA A 17 0.46 19.07 -39.51
N THR A 18 0.25 20.00 -38.59
CA THR A 18 0.61 19.80 -37.19
C THR A 18 -0.52 19.09 -36.45
N PRO A 19 -0.26 18.37 -35.35
CA PRO A 19 -1.30 17.95 -34.42
C PRO A 19 -2.11 19.16 -33.91
N TRP A 20 -3.37 18.93 -33.55
CA TRP A 20 -4.22 19.95 -32.95
C TRP A 20 -3.62 20.49 -31.63
N ARG A 21 -3.93 21.75 -31.31
CA ARG A 21 -3.72 22.33 -29.98
C ARG A 21 -5.10 22.59 -29.39
N THR A 22 -5.38 22.05 -28.22
CA THR A 22 -6.69 22.13 -27.58
C THR A 22 -6.66 23.08 -26.39
N ILE A 23 -7.74 23.82 -26.20
CA ILE A 23 -8.01 24.63 -25.01
C ILE A 23 -9.43 24.28 -24.60
N GLN A 24 -9.58 23.68 -23.41
CA GLN A 24 -10.88 23.35 -22.84
C GLN A 24 -11.23 24.41 -21.80
N VAL A 25 -12.45 24.94 -21.87
CA VAL A 25 -12.97 25.95 -20.94
C VAL A 25 -14.38 25.52 -20.59
N VAL A 26 -14.65 25.39 -19.31
CA VAL A 26 -15.90 24.87 -18.76
C VAL A 26 -16.33 25.70 -17.56
N ASP A 27 -17.62 25.60 -17.19
CA ASP A 27 -18.15 26.29 -16.02
C ASP A 27 -18.03 25.45 -14.74
N ARG A 28 -17.99 24.12 -14.88
CA ARG A 28 -17.76 23.17 -13.77
C ARG A 28 -16.60 22.23 -14.07
N PRO A 29 -15.75 21.88 -13.09
CA PRO A 29 -14.61 20.98 -13.29
C PRO A 29 -14.97 19.66 -13.98
N GLY A 30 -16.08 19.03 -13.60
CA GLY A 30 -16.52 17.75 -14.16
C GLY A 30 -16.75 17.75 -15.67
N GLU A 31 -17.07 18.90 -16.27
CA GLU A 31 -17.29 19.01 -17.72
C GLU A 31 -15.98 18.83 -18.53
N LEU A 32 -14.81 18.96 -17.89
CA LEU A 32 -13.53 18.59 -18.51
C LEU A 32 -13.46 17.09 -18.80
N ILE A 33 -13.90 16.27 -17.85
CA ILE A 33 -13.88 14.80 -17.96
C ILE A 33 -14.93 14.31 -18.97
N GLU A 34 -16.10 14.96 -19.01
CA GLU A 34 -17.19 14.61 -19.94
C GLU A 34 -16.90 15.02 -21.41
N SER A 35 -15.89 15.87 -21.62
CA SER A 35 -15.53 16.43 -22.92
C SER A 35 -14.97 15.37 -23.88
N GLN A 36 -15.57 15.29 -25.08
CA GLN A 36 -15.11 14.42 -26.17
C GLN A 36 -14.20 15.13 -27.18
N LEU A 37 -13.68 16.32 -26.85
CA LEU A 37 -12.94 17.16 -27.79
C LEU A 37 -11.70 16.45 -28.36
N VAL A 38 -10.90 15.79 -27.51
CA VAL A 38 -9.63 15.16 -27.89
C VAL A 38 -9.83 14.02 -28.91
N PRO A 39 -10.64 12.97 -28.64
CA PRO A 39 -10.87 11.91 -29.63
C PRO A 39 -11.58 12.42 -30.90
N LEU A 40 -12.48 13.41 -30.82
CA LEU A 40 -13.16 13.95 -32.00
C LEU A 40 -12.24 14.71 -32.98
N LEU A 41 -11.05 15.12 -32.54
CA LEU A 41 -10.04 15.76 -33.39
C LEU A 41 -9.06 14.78 -34.03
N ALA A 42 -9.00 13.53 -33.56
CA ALA A 42 -8.22 12.46 -34.17
C ALA A 42 -8.87 11.97 -35.48
N ASP A 43 -8.08 11.32 -36.33
CA ASP A 43 -8.57 10.74 -37.58
C ASP A 43 -9.58 9.60 -37.30
N PRO A 44 -10.54 9.36 -38.21
CA PRO A 44 -11.42 8.19 -38.12
C PRO A 44 -10.65 6.86 -38.10
N LEU A 45 -11.36 5.78 -37.80
CA LEU A 45 -10.84 4.41 -37.81
C LEU A 45 -9.99 4.14 -39.06
N ASP A 46 -8.77 3.66 -38.85
CA ASP A 46 -7.90 3.19 -39.93
C ASP A 46 -8.18 1.71 -40.22
N GLU A 47 -9.17 1.46 -41.07
CA GLU A 47 -9.57 0.13 -41.51
C GLU A 47 -8.42 -0.68 -42.17
N SER A 48 -7.35 0.00 -42.63
CA SER A 48 -6.20 -0.67 -43.27
C SER A 48 -5.23 -1.31 -42.28
N ALA A 49 -5.32 -0.95 -41.00
CA ALA A 49 -4.50 -1.53 -39.94
C ALA A 49 -5.12 -2.80 -39.34
N LEU A 50 -6.36 -3.13 -39.68
CA LEU A 50 -7.08 -4.26 -39.11
C LEU A 50 -7.01 -5.49 -40.02
N PRO A 51 -7.05 -6.71 -39.45
CA PRO A 51 -7.25 -7.92 -40.23
C PRO A 51 -8.63 -7.91 -40.90
N THR A 52 -8.83 -8.81 -41.86
CA THR A 52 -10.10 -8.93 -42.58
C THR A 52 -10.85 -10.20 -42.24
N ALA A 53 -12.09 -10.08 -41.77
CA ALA A 53 -13.05 -11.18 -41.66
C ALA A 53 -13.93 -11.21 -42.92
N GLY A 54 -13.62 -12.11 -43.85
CA GLY A 54 -14.30 -12.18 -45.15
C GLY A 54 -13.93 -11.03 -46.08
N SER A 55 -14.74 -9.96 -46.13
CA SER A 55 -14.51 -8.79 -46.99
C SER A 55 -14.63 -7.45 -46.25
N ALA A 56 -14.68 -7.47 -44.92
CA ALA A 56 -14.76 -6.30 -44.07
C ALA A 56 -13.61 -6.30 -43.05
N PRO A 57 -13.20 -5.13 -42.54
CA PRO A 57 -12.31 -5.05 -41.39
C PRO A 57 -12.91 -5.82 -40.20
N ASP A 58 -12.07 -6.61 -39.55
CA ASP A 58 -12.40 -7.41 -38.37
C ASP A 58 -12.14 -6.59 -37.11
N THR A 59 -13.22 -6.26 -36.39
CA THR A 59 -13.19 -5.52 -35.12
C THR A 59 -13.75 -6.33 -33.96
N ASP A 60 -14.17 -7.57 -34.20
CA ASP A 60 -14.90 -8.38 -33.21
C ASP A 60 -13.99 -8.81 -32.05
N TRP A 61 -12.67 -8.79 -32.26
CA TRP A 61 -11.66 -9.09 -31.23
C TRP A 61 -11.33 -7.90 -30.31
N ILE A 62 -11.78 -6.68 -30.65
CA ILE A 62 -11.49 -5.46 -29.89
C ILE A 62 -12.51 -5.34 -28.74
N GLU A 63 -12.26 -6.10 -27.68
CA GLU A 63 -13.12 -6.15 -26.50
C GLU A 63 -12.35 -5.67 -25.27
N PRO A 64 -12.93 -4.79 -24.43
CA PRO A 64 -12.31 -4.41 -23.15
C PRO A 64 -12.16 -5.63 -22.24
N ARG A 65 -11.08 -5.68 -21.45
CA ARG A 65 -10.79 -6.83 -20.58
C ARG A 65 -10.39 -6.39 -19.18
N LYS A 66 -10.71 -7.21 -18.19
CA LYS A 66 -10.08 -7.19 -16.87
C LYS A 66 -8.95 -8.19 -16.82
N TYR A 67 -7.91 -7.89 -16.06
CA TYR A 67 -6.78 -8.79 -15.89
C TYR A 67 -6.21 -8.73 -14.47
N VAL A 68 -5.63 -9.83 -14.01
CA VAL A 68 -4.69 -9.86 -12.87
C VAL A 68 -3.28 -10.05 -13.41
N GLY A 69 -2.24 -10.05 -12.58
CA GLY A 69 -0.91 -10.35 -13.12
C GLY A 69 0.15 -10.75 -12.11
N ILE A 70 1.05 -11.61 -12.58
CA ILE A 70 2.37 -11.78 -12.00
C ILE A 70 3.13 -10.50 -12.33
N TRP A 71 3.03 -9.53 -11.42
CA TRP A 71 3.53 -8.17 -11.57
C TRP A 71 3.84 -7.55 -10.20
N TRP A 72 2.82 -7.40 -9.33
CA TRP A 72 2.96 -6.68 -8.06
C TRP A 72 4.04 -7.27 -7.16
N THR A 73 4.18 -8.60 -7.12
CA THR A 73 5.24 -9.28 -6.35
C THR A 73 6.66 -8.87 -6.76
N MET A 74 6.90 -8.53 -8.03
CA MET A 74 8.20 -8.00 -8.47
C MET A 74 8.33 -6.50 -8.19
N ILE A 75 7.28 -5.72 -8.44
CA ILE A 75 7.25 -4.28 -8.16
C ILE A 75 7.51 -3.98 -6.68
N ALA A 76 6.91 -4.78 -5.79
CA ALA A 76 7.08 -4.75 -4.35
C ALA A 76 8.46 -5.26 -3.86
N GLY A 77 9.30 -5.78 -4.75
CA GLY A 77 10.65 -6.28 -4.45
C GLY A 77 10.70 -7.65 -3.79
N ARG A 78 9.69 -8.51 -4.02
CA ARG A 78 9.56 -9.84 -3.40
C ARG A 78 9.89 -10.99 -4.34
N ALA A 79 9.89 -10.72 -5.63
CA ALA A 79 10.36 -11.64 -6.66
C ALA A 79 11.20 -10.90 -7.71
N ASN A 80 11.97 -11.65 -8.47
CA ASN A 80 12.82 -11.15 -9.54
C ASN A 80 12.13 -11.37 -10.89
N TRP A 81 12.32 -10.43 -11.82
CA TRP A 81 12.00 -10.65 -13.23
C TRP A 81 12.99 -11.60 -13.92
N GLU A 82 14.24 -11.64 -13.46
CA GLU A 82 15.29 -12.46 -14.07
C GLU A 82 15.27 -13.87 -13.46
N TYR A 83 15.18 -14.90 -14.29
CA TYR A 83 15.51 -16.27 -13.89
C TYR A 83 17.02 -16.47 -13.74
N LYS A 84 17.44 -17.21 -12.70
CA LYS A 84 18.81 -17.70 -12.50
C LYS A 84 18.80 -19.14 -12.05
N THR A 85 19.79 -19.90 -12.51
CA THR A 85 20.07 -21.23 -11.97
C THR A 85 20.69 -21.14 -10.56
N ASP A 86 20.55 -22.18 -9.76
CA ASP A 86 21.17 -22.26 -8.43
C ASP A 86 22.68 -22.02 -8.46
N ASP A 87 23.36 -22.55 -9.49
CA ASP A 87 24.81 -22.36 -9.70
C ASP A 87 25.18 -20.88 -9.95
N GLU A 88 24.33 -20.13 -10.66
CA GLU A 88 24.53 -18.70 -10.91
C GLU A 88 24.31 -17.87 -9.65
N VAL A 89 23.25 -18.16 -8.91
CA VAL A 89 22.95 -17.49 -7.63
C VAL A 89 24.08 -17.74 -6.62
N ALA A 90 24.45 -19.01 -6.42
CA ALA A 90 25.54 -19.39 -5.52
C ALA A 90 26.89 -18.86 -5.99
N GLY A 91 27.16 -18.86 -7.30
CA GLY A 91 28.37 -18.29 -7.90
C GLY A 91 28.49 -16.78 -7.70
N GLY A 92 27.36 -16.08 -7.57
CA GLY A 92 27.27 -14.67 -7.19
C GLY A 92 27.32 -14.42 -5.68
N GLY A 93 27.37 -15.47 -4.86
CA GLY A 93 27.35 -15.39 -3.40
C GLY A 93 25.95 -15.23 -2.78
N GLY A 94 24.89 -15.39 -3.58
CA GLY A 94 23.51 -15.39 -3.10
C GLY A 94 23.07 -16.76 -2.56
N ASN A 95 21.91 -16.80 -1.89
CA ASN A 95 21.26 -18.03 -1.45
C ASN A 95 20.23 -18.49 -2.50
N PRO A 96 20.42 -19.63 -3.20
CA PRO A 96 19.45 -20.14 -4.17
C PRO A 96 18.04 -20.32 -3.60
N ALA A 97 17.93 -20.73 -2.33
CA ALA A 97 16.65 -20.92 -1.65
C ALA A 97 15.85 -19.62 -1.47
N ALA A 98 16.53 -18.47 -1.44
CA ALA A 98 15.90 -17.16 -1.31
C ALA A 98 15.72 -16.44 -2.66
N TYR A 99 16.15 -17.05 -3.77
CA TYR A 99 16.03 -16.44 -5.10
C TYR A 99 14.72 -16.84 -5.76
N VAL A 100 13.72 -15.97 -5.68
CA VAL A 100 12.40 -16.19 -6.25
C VAL A 100 12.31 -15.55 -7.64
N HIS A 101 12.13 -16.35 -8.68
CA HIS A 101 11.72 -15.88 -10.00
C HIS A 101 10.18 -15.73 -10.05
N GLY A 102 9.70 -14.59 -10.55
CA GLY A 102 8.28 -14.24 -10.61
C GLY A 102 7.50 -15.09 -11.61
N ALA A 103 7.97 -15.16 -12.85
CA ALA A 103 7.27 -15.86 -13.93
C ALA A 103 7.56 -17.37 -13.89
N ARG A 104 6.64 -18.15 -13.29
CA ARG A 104 6.69 -19.62 -13.29
C ARG A 104 5.41 -20.21 -13.85
N THR A 105 5.51 -21.33 -14.58
CA THR A 105 4.36 -22.03 -15.17
C THR A 105 3.30 -22.37 -14.11
N GLU A 106 3.69 -22.88 -12.95
CA GLU A 106 2.78 -23.26 -11.88
C GLU A 106 2.05 -22.05 -11.29
N ARG A 107 2.77 -20.94 -11.07
CA ARG A 107 2.18 -19.68 -10.60
C ARG A 107 1.19 -19.12 -11.61
N MET A 108 1.51 -19.17 -12.90
CA MET A 108 0.62 -18.71 -13.96
C MET A 108 -0.69 -19.52 -13.97
N LYS A 109 -0.62 -20.84 -13.81
CA LYS A 109 -1.82 -21.69 -13.71
C LYS A 109 -2.70 -21.33 -12.51
N ARG A 110 -2.09 -21.01 -11.36
CA ARG A 110 -2.83 -20.50 -10.17
C ARG A 110 -3.57 -19.19 -10.50
N TYR A 111 -2.87 -18.21 -11.06
CA TYR A 111 -3.48 -16.94 -11.45
C TYR A 111 -4.59 -17.13 -12.50
N MET A 112 -4.41 -18.03 -13.46
CA MET A 112 -5.43 -18.34 -14.47
C MET A 112 -6.65 -19.03 -13.84
N ARG A 113 -6.45 -19.92 -12.86
CA ARG A 113 -7.55 -20.56 -12.14
C ARG A 113 -8.37 -19.55 -11.36
N PHE A 114 -7.71 -18.71 -10.56
CA PHE A 114 -8.33 -17.58 -9.86
C PHE A 114 -9.12 -16.69 -10.84
N ALA A 115 -8.49 -16.31 -11.95
CA ALA A 115 -9.09 -15.43 -12.94
C ALA A 115 -10.37 -16.05 -13.56
N GLY A 116 -10.33 -17.33 -13.91
CA GLY A 116 -11.48 -18.03 -14.50
C GLY A 116 -12.65 -18.20 -13.54
N GLU A 117 -12.37 -18.41 -12.25
CA GLU A 117 -13.41 -18.53 -11.22
C GLU A 117 -14.06 -17.18 -10.86
N ASN A 118 -13.31 -16.09 -10.98
CA ASN A 118 -13.73 -14.75 -10.56
C ASN A 118 -14.02 -13.78 -11.74
N GLY A 119 -14.27 -14.32 -12.95
CA GLY A 119 -14.71 -13.52 -14.10
C GLY A 119 -13.69 -12.49 -14.60
N ILE A 120 -12.40 -12.83 -14.55
CA ILE A 120 -11.28 -12.04 -15.06
C ILE A 120 -10.78 -12.66 -16.37
N ASP A 121 -10.63 -11.84 -17.40
CA ASP A 121 -10.47 -12.31 -18.78
C ASP A 121 -9.04 -12.77 -19.12
N SER A 122 -8.04 -12.26 -18.38
CA SER A 122 -6.63 -12.53 -18.70
C SER A 122 -5.67 -12.39 -17.51
N VAL A 123 -4.47 -12.94 -17.65
CA VAL A 123 -3.38 -12.83 -16.68
C VAL A 123 -2.14 -12.25 -17.35
N LEU A 124 -1.65 -11.11 -16.85
CA LEU A 124 -0.34 -10.54 -17.22
C LEU A 124 0.80 -11.32 -16.57
N VAL A 125 1.89 -11.48 -17.32
CA VAL A 125 3.15 -11.99 -16.77
C VAL A 125 4.34 -11.17 -17.26
N GLU A 126 5.09 -10.61 -16.31
CA GLU A 126 6.41 -10.03 -16.57
C GLU A 126 7.51 -10.98 -16.09
N GLY A 127 8.71 -10.90 -16.70
CA GLY A 127 9.79 -11.83 -16.38
C GLY A 127 9.73 -13.14 -17.16
N TRP A 128 8.78 -13.32 -18.08
CA TRP A 128 8.59 -14.61 -18.78
C TRP A 128 9.71 -14.97 -19.77
N ASN A 129 10.37 -13.96 -20.36
CA ASN A 129 11.30 -14.07 -21.48
C ASN A 129 12.77 -13.89 -21.07
N GLU A 130 13.70 -14.49 -21.81
CA GLU A 130 15.13 -14.23 -21.66
C GLU A 130 15.47 -12.75 -21.95
N GLY A 131 16.37 -12.18 -21.14
CA GLY A 131 16.95 -10.85 -21.37
C GLY A 131 16.92 -9.90 -20.18
N TRP A 132 16.16 -10.23 -19.13
CA TRP A 132 16.06 -9.41 -17.90
C TRP A 132 17.40 -9.21 -17.18
N SER A 133 18.39 -10.08 -17.43
CA SER A 133 19.78 -9.90 -16.99
C SER A 133 20.46 -8.62 -17.51
N THR A 134 19.89 -8.02 -18.57
CA THR A 134 20.36 -6.77 -19.17
C THR A 134 19.51 -5.55 -18.80
N TYR A 135 18.45 -5.72 -18.00
CA TYR A 135 17.57 -4.65 -17.53
C TYR A 135 18.14 -4.00 -16.24
N PRO A 136 18.03 -2.66 -16.05
CA PRO A 136 17.43 -1.64 -16.92
C PRO A 136 18.43 -1.04 -17.94
N GLY A 137 19.37 -1.84 -18.44
CA GLY A 137 20.44 -1.43 -19.36
C GLY A 137 19.97 -1.14 -20.80
N ASP A 138 20.73 -1.60 -21.80
CA ASP A 138 20.51 -1.21 -23.20
C ASP A 138 19.47 -2.06 -23.96
N GLY A 139 18.85 -3.03 -23.28
CA GLY A 139 17.80 -3.89 -23.83
C GLY A 139 18.25 -4.81 -24.97
N THR A 140 19.56 -5.02 -25.17
CA THR A 140 20.06 -5.88 -26.26
C THR A 140 19.89 -7.38 -25.99
N GLY A 141 19.59 -7.76 -24.74
CA GLY A 141 19.40 -9.14 -24.33
C GLY A 141 17.98 -9.68 -24.49
N PHE A 142 16.97 -8.83 -24.73
CA PHE A 142 15.58 -9.26 -24.77
C PHE A 142 15.22 -10.09 -26.01
N GLY A 143 14.75 -11.31 -25.77
CA GLY A 143 14.00 -12.11 -26.73
C GLY A 143 12.51 -11.82 -26.60
N PHE A 144 11.77 -11.84 -27.72
CA PHE A 144 10.34 -11.53 -27.75
C PHE A 144 9.49 -12.66 -28.33
N GLY A 145 10.09 -13.66 -28.96
CA GLY A 145 9.35 -14.81 -29.47
C GLY A 145 8.85 -15.68 -28.33
N VAL A 146 7.73 -16.38 -28.55
CA VAL A 146 7.17 -17.31 -27.54
C VAL A 146 8.14 -18.42 -27.11
N GLY A 147 9.14 -18.73 -27.96
CA GLY A 147 10.21 -19.69 -27.66
C GLY A 147 11.43 -19.11 -26.95
N ASP A 148 11.44 -17.80 -26.68
CA ASP A 148 12.48 -17.12 -25.90
C ASP A 148 12.11 -17.08 -24.41
N SER A 149 11.18 -17.92 -23.94
CA SER A 149 10.80 -18.00 -22.54
C SER A 149 11.92 -18.60 -21.67
N TYR A 150 11.98 -18.20 -20.39
CA TYR A 150 12.90 -18.81 -19.45
C TYR A 150 12.58 -20.30 -19.20
N PRO A 151 13.55 -21.12 -18.75
CA PRO A 151 13.37 -22.57 -18.59
C PRO A 151 12.25 -23.01 -17.64
N ASP A 152 11.83 -22.14 -16.71
CA ASP A 152 10.77 -22.38 -15.73
C ASP A 152 9.42 -21.75 -16.12
N PHE A 153 9.30 -21.23 -17.35
CA PHE A 153 8.07 -20.70 -17.92
C PHE A 153 7.83 -21.23 -19.34
N ASP A 154 6.72 -21.95 -19.55
CA ASP A 154 6.35 -22.53 -20.85
C ASP A 154 5.08 -21.85 -21.39
N VAL A 155 5.26 -20.98 -22.40
CA VAL A 155 4.16 -20.20 -23.01
C VAL A 155 3.06 -21.11 -23.58
N PRO A 156 3.35 -22.09 -24.47
CA PRO A 156 2.32 -23.03 -24.96
C PRO A 156 1.58 -23.81 -23.85
N GLU A 157 2.27 -24.19 -22.77
CA GLU A 157 1.63 -24.89 -21.66
C GLU A 157 0.62 -24.00 -20.93
N VAL A 158 0.96 -22.75 -20.64
CA VAL A 158 0.07 -21.84 -19.91
C VAL A 158 -1.09 -21.36 -20.80
N THR A 159 -0.85 -21.05 -22.08
CA THR A 159 -1.94 -20.67 -23.00
C THR A 159 -2.89 -21.85 -23.24
N GLY A 160 -2.36 -23.07 -23.35
CA GLY A 160 -3.15 -24.30 -23.40
C GLY A 160 -3.99 -24.52 -22.14
N TYR A 161 -3.40 -24.34 -20.96
CA TYR A 161 -4.12 -24.46 -19.68
C TYR A 161 -5.26 -23.44 -19.57
N GLY A 162 -4.98 -22.16 -19.85
CA GLY A 162 -5.97 -21.08 -19.80
C GLY A 162 -7.14 -21.31 -20.75
N ALA A 163 -6.88 -21.84 -21.95
CA ALA A 163 -7.91 -22.19 -22.92
C ALA A 163 -8.79 -23.39 -22.52
N ASP A 164 -8.25 -24.31 -21.72
CA ASP A 164 -8.96 -25.53 -21.26
C ASP A 164 -9.79 -25.32 -19.98
N LEU A 165 -9.68 -24.14 -19.34
CA LEU A 165 -10.49 -23.79 -18.18
C LEU A 165 -12.00 -23.70 -18.52
N PRO A 166 -12.91 -23.94 -17.55
CA PRO A 166 -14.35 -23.83 -17.78
C PRO A 166 -14.79 -22.47 -18.31
N GLU A 167 -14.24 -21.41 -17.71
CA GLU A 167 -14.24 -20.05 -18.25
C GLU A 167 -12.82 -19.78 -18.75
N PRO A 168 -12.60 -19.70 -20.08
CA PRO A 168 -11.27 -19.54 -20.64
C PRO A 168 -10.61 -18.23 -20.21
N VAL A 169 -9.32 -18.31 -19.92
CA VAL A 169 -8.49 -17.16 -19.51
C VAL A 169 -7.31 -17.03 -20.46
N GLU A 170 -7.10 -15.83 -20.98
CA GLU A 170 -5.96 -15.55 -21.86
C GLU A 170 -4.70 -15.14 -21.09
N MET A 171 -3.55 -15.28 -21.73
CA MET A 171 -2.31 -14.64 -21.28
C MET A 171 -2.23 -13.21 -21.87
N THR A 172 -1.92 -12.22 -21.03
CA THR A 172 -1.42 -10.92 -21.46
C THR A 172 0.09 -10.96 -21.43
N ILE A 173 0.73 -10.82 -22.59
CA ILE A 173 2.19 -10.92 -22.72
C ILE A 173 2.86 -9.56 -22.42
N HIS A 174 4.07 -9.59 -21.84
CA HIS A 174 4.85 -8.39 -21.56
C HIS A 174 6.05 -8.24 -22.49
N ASN A 175 6.18 -7.07 -23.12
CA ASN A 175 7.28 -6.70 -24.00
C ASN A 175 7.98 -5.44 -23.47
N GLU A 176 8.86 -5.61 -22.47
CA GLU A 176 9.81 -4.57 -22.05
C GLU A 176 10.95 -4.43 -23.08
N THR A 177 11.37 -3.20 -23.35
CA THR A 177 12.38 -2.91 -24.38
C THR A 177 13.68 -2.34 -23.80
N ALA A 178 13.69 -1.91 -22.54
CA ALA A 178 14.69 -1.05 -21.93
C ALA A 178 15.09 0.16 -22.81
N GLY A 179 14.13 0.66 -23.61
CA GLY A 179 14.33 1.73 -24.57
C GLY A 179 14.99 1.34 -25.91
N ASN A 180 15.25 0.06 -26.17
CA ASN A 180 15.86 -0.46 -27.41
C ASN A 180 14.85 -0.58 -28.56
N ILE A 181 14.55 0.55 -29.20
CA ILE A 181 13.56 0.62 -30.29
C ILE A 181 13.91 -0.27 -31.50
N PRO A 182 15.14 -0.24 -32.05
CA PRO A 182 15.49 -1.06 -33.23
C PRO A 182 15.43 -2.56 -32.97
N GLY A 183 15.80 -3.01 -31.77
CA GLY A 183 15.66 -4.41 -31.37
C GLY A 183 14.19 -4.84 -31.42
N TYR A 184 13.31 -4.04 -30.83
CA TYR A 184 11.88 -4.35 -30.81
C TYR A 184 11.22 -4.24 -32.20
N GLU A 185 11.58 -3.24 -33.00
CA GLU A 185 11.08 -3.15 -34.39
C GLU A 185 11.56 -4.32 -35.26
N SER A 186 12.80 -4.80 -35.06
CA SER A 186 13.31 -6.00 -35.74
C SER A 186 12.50 -7.23 -35.35
N ALA A 187 12.21 -7.42 -34.06
CA ALA A 187 11.37 -8.52 -33.60
C ALA A 187 9.96 -8.48 -34.23
N ILE A 188 9.35 -7.28 -34.30
CA ILE A 188 8.03 -7.11 -34.92
C ILE A 188 8.06 -7.39 -36.43
N LEU A 189 9.01 -6.80 -37.17
CA LEU A 189 8.96 -6.74 -38.63
C LEU A 189 9.71 -7.87 -39.34
N ASP A 190 10.80 -8.37 -38.73
CA ASP A 190 11.67 -9.36 -39.35
C ASP A 190 11.45 -10.77 -38.76
N GLU A 191 11.06 -10.86 -37.48
CA GLU A 191 10.80 -12.12 -36.78
C GLU A 191 9.31 -12.46 -36.63
N ASP A 192 8.42 -11.54 -37.00
CA ASP A 192 6.96 -11.69 -36.98
C ASP A 192 6.40 -12.10 -35.61
N VAL A 193 6.97 -11.60 -34.49
CA VAL A 193 6.61 -12.07 -33.13
C VAL A 193 5.13 -11.90 -32.79
N PHE A 194 4.46 -10.85 -33.30
CA PHE A 194 3.03 -10.64 -33.09
C PHE A 194 2.15 -11.67 -33.80
N ALA A 195 2.58 -12.21 -34.93
CA ALA A 195 1.87 -13.33 -35.56
C ALA A 195 2.02 -14.61 -34.72
N GLY A 196 3.20 -14.81 -34.11
CA GLY A 196 3.42 -15.89 -33.14
C GLY A 196 2.52 -15.77 -31.91
N TYR A 197 2.27 -14.55 -31.42
CA TYR A 197 1.32 -14.31 -30.35
C TYR A 197 -0.13 -14.65 -30.76
N ASP A 198 -0.57 -14.23 -31.95
CA ASP A 198 -1.91 -14.59 -32.48
C ASP A 198 -2.07 -16.11 -32.64
N ASP A 199 -1.01 -16.81 -33.10
CA ASP A 199 -1.00 -18.27 -33.25
C ASP A 199 -1.15 -19.02 -31.90
N GLU A 200 -0.63 -18.46 -30.81
CA GLU A 200 -0.77 -18.98 -29.44
C GLU A 200 -2.03 -18.47 -28.72
N GLY A 201 -2.86 -17.63 -29.37
CA GLY A 201 -4.09 -17.08 -28.79
C GLY A 201 -3.86 -15.94 -27.80
N ILE A 202 -2.76 -15.21 -27.93
CA ILE A 202 -2.43 -14.04 -27.09
C ILE A 202 -2.93 -12.77 -27.79
N ASN A 203 -4.02 -12.19 -27.26
CA ASN A 203 -4.67 -11.01 -27.84
C ASN A 203 -4.45 -9.71 -27.06
N SER A 204 -3.54 -9.69 -26.08
CA SER A 204 -3.19 -8.48 -25.33
C SER A 204 -1.71 -8.42 -25.01
N ILE A 205 -1.13 -7.22 -25.12
CA ILE A 205 0.29 -6.95 -24.86
C ILE A 205 0.40 -5.73 -23.93
N LYS A 206 1.19 -5.87 -22.86
CA LYS A 206 1.77 -4.73 -22.13
C LYS A 206 3.15 -4.43 -22.73
N ASN A 207 3.36 -3.20 -23.18
CA ASN A 207 4.65 -2.72 -23.67
C ASN A 207 5.31 -1.81 -22.64
N GLY A 208 6.63 -1.94 -22.44
CA GLY A 208 7.45 -1.07 -21.59
C GLY A 208 8.61 -0.42 -22.35
N TYR A 209 8.98 0.80 -21.95
CA TYR A 209 10.09 1.55 -22.57
C TYR A 209 10.98 2.23 -21.52
N VAL A 210 11.24 1.53 -20.39
CA VAL A 210 12.01 2.06 -19.27
C VAL A 210 13.44 2.37 -19.71
N SER A 211 13.82 3.65 -19.67
CA SER A 211 15.20 4.05 -19.94
C SER A 211 15.48 5.48 -19.47
N ASP A 212 16.28 5.60 -18.41
CA ASP A 212 16.70 6.89 -17.85
C ASP A 212 17.52 7.75 -18.83
N PRO A 213 18.49 7.20 -19.59
CA PRO A 213 19.24 7.98 -20.59
C PRO A 213 18.38 8.41 -21.79
N GLY A 214 17.25 7.74 -22.03
CA GLY A 214 16.33 7.94 -23.15
C GLY A 214 16.26 6.72 -24.07
N LEU A 215 15.65 6.87 -25.25
CA LEU A 215 15.47 5.78 -26.20
C LEU A 215 16.70 5.60 -27.12
N GLY A 216 17.04 4.34 -27.39
CA GLY A 216 18.11 3.92 -28.29
C GLY A 216 17.63 3.81 -29.74
N ILE A 217 17.19 4.90 -30.37
CA ILE A 217 16.53 4.85 -31.70
C ILE A 217 17.51 4.66 -32.88
N ASP A 218 18.77 5.10 -32.75
CA ASP A 218 19.73 5.11 -33.88
C ASP A 218 20.23 3.70 -34.25
N GLY A 219 20.12 2.73 -33.33
CA GLY A 219 20.51 1.34 -33.56
C GLY A 219 21.99 1.13 -33.83
N ASP A 220 22.83 2.08 -33.44
CA ASP A 220 24.28 2.05 -33.63
C ASP A 220 25.05 1.59 -32.38
N GLY A 221 24.34 1.23 -31.32
CA GLY A 221 24.90 0.81 -30.03
C GLY A 221 25.52 1.97 -29.23
N ALA A 222 25.26 3.23 -29.61
CA ALA A 222 25.61 4.37 -28.80
C ALA A 222 24.67 4.51 -27.59
N GLU A 223 25.12 5.27 -26.59
CA GLU A 223 24.29 5.64 -25.45
C GLU A 223 22.93 6.22 -25.91
N PRO A 224 21.81 5.74 -25.35
CA PRO A 224 20.49 6.29 -25.68
C PRO A 224 20.41 7.79 -25.39
N THR A 225 19.81 8.55 -26.31
CA THR A 225 19.71 10.02 -26.19
C THR A 225 18.37 10.59 -26.64
N HIS A 226 17.49 9.75 -27.17
CA HIS A 226 16.23 10.20 -27.76
C HIS A 226 15.12 10.26 -26.69
N ASN A 227 14.57 11.44 -26.41
CA ASN A 227 13.44 11.53 -25.47
C ASN A 227 12.21 10.74 -25.97
N GLN A 228 11.45 10.14 -25.05
CA GLN A 228 10.24 9.31 -25.26
C GLN A 228 9.14 10.00 -26.10
N HIS A 229 9.21 11.33 -26.27
CA HIS A 229 8.15 12.12 -26.91
C HIS A 229 8.59 12.82 -28.21
N ASN A 230 9.77 12.49 -28.74
CA ASN A 230 10.24 13.05 -30.00
C ASN A 230 9.52 12.43 -31.22
N GLN A 231 9.74 13.00 -32.41
CA GLN A 231 9.05 12.55 -33.64
C GLN A 231 9.29 11.08 -33.98
N LEU A 232 10.50 10.56 -33.77
CA LEU A 232 10.85 9.17 -34.08
C LEU A 232 10.16 8.19 -33.12
N ALA A 233 10.11 8.50 -31.82
CA ALA A 233 9.36 7.72 -30.84
C ALA A 233 7.86 7.67 -31.17
N VAL A 234 7.27 8.81 -31.59
CA VAL A 234 5.88 8.85 -32.07
C VAL A 234 5.67 7.94 -33.27
N ASN A 235 6.62 7.90 -34.21
CA ASN A 235 6.54 7.02 -35.37
C ASN A 235 6.66 5.54 -34.97
N HIS A 236 7.56 5.21 -34.05
CA HIS A 236 7.71 3.86 -33.50
C HIS A 236 6.40 3.35 -32.89
N HIS A 237 5.79 4.12 -31.98
CA HIS A 237 4.52 3.69 -31.38
C HIS A 237 3.43 3.51 -32.46
N ARG A 238 3.43 4.32 -33.53
CA ARG A 238 2.50 4.12 -34.66
C ARG A 238 2.76 2.82 -35.41
N LEU A 239 4.01 2.42 -35.57
CA LEU A 239 4.37 1.12 -36.15
C LEU A 239 3.81 0.00 -35.27
N ALA A 240 4.21 -0.06 -34.00
CA ALA A 240 3.80 -1.10 -33.05
C ALA A 240 2.27 -1.21 -32.95
N ILE A 241 1.55 -0.08 -32.86
CA ILE A 241 0.07 -0.05 -32.83
C ILE A 241 -0.55 -0.71 -34.07
N ARG A 242 -0.01 -0.42 -35.26
CA ARG A 242 -0.56 -0.96 -36.51
C ARG A 242 -0.27 -2.44 -36.66
N GLU A 243 0.94 -2.87 -36.33
CA GLU A 243 1.33 -4.28 -36.44
C GLU A 243 0.60 -5.15 -35.41
N ALA A 244 0.41 -4.65 -34.19
CA ALA A 244 -0.45 -5.30 -33.17
C ALA A 244 -1.92 -5.36 -33.63
N ALA A 245 -2.43 -4.27 -34.21
CA ALA A 245 -3.80 -4.26 -34.75
C ALA A 245 -3.99 -5.31 -35.85
N ALA A 246 -2.99 -5.46 -36.73
CA ALA A 246 -3.03 -6.41 -37.84
C ALA A 246 -3.07 -7.88 -37.39
N ASN A 247 -2.56 -8.16 -36.18
CA ASN A 247 -2.47 -9.49 -35.58
C ASN A 247 -3.43 -9.68 -34.39
N ARG A 248 -4.43 -8.80 -34.20
CA ARG A 248 -5.47 -8.90 -33.15
C ARG A 248 -4.97 -8.74 -31.71
N GLN A 249 -4.01 -7.84 -31.47
CA GLN A 249 -3.58 -7.50 -30.11
C GLN A 249 -4.06 -6.12 -29.64
N LEU A 250 -4.64 -6.10 -28.44
CA LEU A 250 -4.84 -4.92 -27.62
C LEU A 250 -3.50 -4.50 -27.00
N LEU A 251 -3.27 -3.19 -26.95
CA LEU A 251 -2.05 -2.62 -26.39
C LEU A 251 -2.33 -1.80 -25.14
N GLU A 252 -1.60 -2.15 -24.09
CA GLU A 252 -1.28 -1.31 -22.95
C GLU A 252 0.15 -0.80 -23.11
N ILE A 253 0.35 0.52 -23.02
CA ILE A 253 1.67 1.14 -23.32
C ILE A 253 2.17 1.93 -22.10
N HIS A 254 3.22 1.43 -21.46
CA HIS A 254 4.01 2.08 -20.41
C HIS A 254 5.15 2.92 -21.03
N GLU A 255 5.70 3.91 -20.32
CA GLU A 255 6.75 4.89 -20.72
C GLU A 255 6.62 5.54 -22.12
N GLY A 256 5.43 5.48 -22.73
CA GLY A 256 5.22 5.89 -24.11
C GLY A 256 4.97 7.37 -24.32
N ILE A 257 4.58 7.74 -25.55
CA ILE A 257 4.01 9.06 -25.80
C ILE A 257 2.64 9.21 -25.12
N LYS A 258 2.36 10.38 -24.53
CA LYS A 258 1.03 10.68 -23.99
C LYS A 258 -0.11 10.51 -25.01
N PRO A 259 -1.32 10.10 -24.59
CA PRO A 259 -2.47 10.02 -25.49
C PRO A 259 -2.84 11.38 -26.10
N THR A 260 -3.38 11.33 -27.32
CA THR A 260 -3.83 12.49 -28.10
C THR A 260 -5.14 12.25 -28.85
N GLY A 261 -5.89 11.21 -28.47
CA GLY A 261 -7.18 10.84 -29.05
C GLY A 261 -7.12 9.72 -30.08
N GLU A 262 -5.94 9.14 -30.31
CA GLU A 262 -5.72 8.14 -31.34
C GLU A 262 -6.47 6.82 -31.16
N ILE A 263 -7.03 6.57 -29.98
CA ILE A 263 -7.96 5.46 -29.71
C ILE A 263 -9.13 5.44 -30.71
N ARG A 264 -9.49 6.60 -31.29
CA ARG A 264 -10.48 6.68 -32.35
C ARG A 264 -9.98 6.11 -33.69
N THR A 265 -8.70 6.33 -33.97
CA THR A 265 -8.04 5.90 -35.21
C THR A 265 -7.62 4.43 -35.12
N TYR A 266 -7.11 4.03 -33.95
CA TYR A 266 -6.62 2.69 -33.62
C TYR A 266 -7.23 2.23 -32.29
N PRO A 267 -8.43 1.61 -32.32
CA PRO A 267 -9.13 1.20 -31.11
C PRO A 267 -8.46 0.07 -30.32
N ASN A 268 -7.44 -0.58 -30.89
CA ASN A 268 -6.64 -1.56 -30.18
C ASN A 268 -5.69 -0.95 -29.15
N VAL A 269 -5.50 0.39 -29.13
CA VAL A 269 -4.83 1.06 -28.02
C VAL A 269 -5.81 1.15 -26.86
N ALA A 270 -5.71 0.19 -25.94
CA ALA A 270 -6.66 0.07 -24.84
C ALA A 270 -6.44 1.17 -23.79
N ASN A 271 -5.18 1.41 -23.43
CA ASN A 271 -4.79 2.42 -22.44
C ASN A 271 -3.30 2.79 -22.61
N ARG A 272 -2.83 3.75 -21.80
CA ARG A 272 -1.40 4.04 -21.58
C ARG A 272 -1.17 4.37 -20.13
N GLU A 273 0.01 4.18 -19.61
CA GLU A 273 0.34 4.58 -18.24
C GLU A 273 0.70 6.08 -18.19
N VAL A 274 1.97 6.44 -18.37
CA VAL A 274 2.49 7.83 -18.55
C VAL A 274 2.02 8.80 -17.46
N VAL A 275 2.01 8.29 -16.23
CA VAL A 275 1.67 8.95 -14.98
C VAL A 275 2.38 8.17 -13.86
N LYS A 276 2.47 8.73 -12.66
CA LYS A 276 2.80 7.90 -11.50
C LYS A 276 1.60 6.98 -11.24
N ALA A 277 1.67 5.73 -11.68
CA ALA A 277 0.61 4.74 -11.48
C ALA A 277 0.82 3.99 -10.16
N GLN A 278 0.02 2.94 -9.91
CA GLN A 278 0.06 2.14 -8.68
C GLN A 278 1.46 1.58 -8.36
N GLU A 279 2.32 1.35 -9.37
CA GLU A 279 3.70 0.90 -9.16
C GLU A 279 4.52 1.81 -8.23
N TYR A 280 4.25 3.12 -8.24
CA TYR A 280 4.98 4.04 -7.38
C TYR A 280 4.72 3.76 -5.92
N ASP A 281 3.52 3.29 -5.56
CA ASP A 281 3.23 2.90 -4.17
C ASP A 281 4.06 1.67 -3.74
N GLY A 282 4.60 0.88 -4.67
CA GLY A 282 5.45 -0.29 -4.38
C GLY A 282 6.97 -0.01 -4.41
N PHE A 283 7.43 1.17 -4.86
CA PHE A 283 8.85 1.49 -5.07
C PHE A 283 9.59 2.04 -3.82
N GLY A 284 9.13 1.71 -2.63
CA GLY A 284 9.78 2.11 -1.38
C GLY A 284 9.81 3.63 -1.16
N GLN A 285 10.99 4.20 -0.87
CA GLN A 285 11.18 5.66 -0.74
C GLN A 285 10.70 6.49 -1.95
N LEU A 286 10.67 5.91 -3.17
CA LEU A 286 10.12 6.61 -4.34
C LEU A 286 8.59 6.75 -4.27
N GLY A 287 7.91 5.85 -3.54
CA GLY A 287 6.47 5.85 -3.27
C GLY A 287 6.01 6.85 -2.23
N SER A 288 6.86 7.18 -1.24
CA SER A 288 6.60 8.22 -0.23
C SER A 288 6.27 9.62 -0.81
N ASN A 289 6.46 9.82 -2.12
CA ASN A 289 6.21 11.05 -2.86
C ASN A 289 4.94 11.03 -3.75
N VAL A 290 4.04 10.05 -3.61
CA VAL A 290 2.69 10.10 -4.22
C VAL A 290 1.72 10.73 -3.21
N GLY A 291 1.45 12.03 -3.38
CA GLY A 291 0.50 12.74 -2.50
C GLY A 291 -0.90 12.12 -2.54
N ARG A 292 -1.62 12.12 -1.41
CA ARG A 292 -2.99 11.55 -1.32
C ARG A 292 -3.98 12.19 -2.30
N ASP A 293 -3.73 13.44 -2.69
CA ASP A 293 -4.43 14.25 -3.70
C ASP A 293 -4.17 13.81 -5.16
N HIS A 294 -3.12 13.01 -5.39
CA HIS A 294 -2.77 12.48 -6.71
C HIS A 294 -3.97 11.81 -7.39
N HIS A 295 -4.66 10.94 -6.65
CA HIS A 295 -5.79 10.13 -7.11
C HIS A 295 -6.99 10.95 -7.62
N VAL A 296 -7.26 12.09 -6.98
CA VAL A 296 -8.37 12.98 -7.36
C VAL A 296 -7.97 14.07 -8.34
N THR A 297 -6.65 14.31 -8.52
CA THR A 297 -6.10 15.26 -9.50
C THR A 297 -5.89 14.63 -10.88
N LEU A 298 -5.49 13.36 -10.93
CA LEU A 298 -5.19 12.61 -12.14
C LEU A 298 -6.35 12.64 -13.18
N PRO A 299 -7.63 12.50 -12.78
CA PRO A 299 -8.78 12.62 -13.70
C PRO A 299 -8.89 13.96 -14.43
N PHE A 300 -8.39 15.05 -13.84
CA PHE A 300 -8.43 16.40 -14.40
C PHE A 300 -7.16 16.80 -15.15
N THR A 301 -6.18 15.90 -15.26
CA THR A 301 -4.90 16.16 -15.93
C THR A 301 -4.59 15.06 -16.94
N ARG A 302 -4.00 13.94 -16.49
CA ARG A 302 -3.61 12.80 -17.32
C ARG A 302 -4.80 12.18 -18.06
N ASN A 303 -5.94 11.97 -17.40
CA ASN A 303 -7.07 11.26 -18.03
C ASN A 303 -7.82 12.10 -19.06
N LEU A 304 -7.65 13.42 -19.05
CA LEU A 304 -8.18 14.29 -20.11
C LEU A 304 -7.53 14.01 -21.47
N ALA A 305 -6.33 13.41 -21.48
CA ALA A 305 -5.64 13.02 -22.70
C ALA A 305 -6.22 11.75 -23.33
N GLY A 306 -6.69 10.81 -22.50
CA GLY A 306 -7.21 9.51 -22.90
C GLY A 306 -7.13 8.47 -21.77
N PRO A 307 -7.54 7.23 -22.05
CA PRO A 307 -7.56 6.15 -21.07
C PRO A 307 -6.21 5.92 -20.38
N VAL A 308 -6.24 5.47 -19.12
CA VAL A 308 -5.07 5.31 -18.26
C VAL A 308 -4.93 3.85 -17.80
N SER A 309 -3.73 3.30 -17.92
CA SER A 309 -3.34 2.14 -17.12
C SER A 309 -2.85 2.67 -15.79
N TYR A 310 -3.69 2.59 -14.76
CA TYR A 310 -3.34 2.97 -13.40
C TYR A 310 -3.01 1.74 -12.54
N GLN A 311 -3.62 0.61 -12.88
CA GLN A 311 -3.53 -0.67 -12.17
C GLN A 311 -4.04 -0.58 -10.71
N PRO A 312 -5.32 -0.24 -10.49
CA PRO A 312 -5.88 -0.18 -9.13
C PRO A 312 -6.17 -1.58 -8.57
N GLY A 313 -6.73 -1.61 -7.36
CA GLY A 313 -7.30 -2.81 -6.77
C GLY A 313 -6.41 -3.46 -5.71
N ILE A 314 -5.50 -2.73 -5.06
CA ILE A 314 -4.73 -3.33 -3.96
C ILE A 314 -5.63 -3.54 -2.72
N PHE A 315 -5.69 -4.77 -2.21
CA PHE A 315 -6.46 -5.14 -1.01
C PHE A 315 -5.57 -5.27 0.22
N ASP A 316 -4.35 -5.79 0.06
CA ASP A 316 -3.30 -5.81 1.06
C ASP A 316 -2.57 -4.44 1.11
N ILE A 317 -3.28 -3.44 1.63
CA ILE A 317 -2.81 -2.04 1.70
C ILE A 317 -1.58 -1.88 2.61
N THR A 318 -1.49 -2.71 3.65
CA THR A 318 -0.44 -2.70 4.67
C THR A 318 0.84 -3.40 4.22
N PHE A 319 0.85 -3.91 3.00
CA PHE A 319 2.00 -4.59 2.44
C PHE A 319 3.26 -3.69 2.46
N GLY A 320 4.33 -4.15 3.12
CA GLY A 320 5.61 -3.43 3.21
C GLY A 320 5.60 -2.22 4.16
N ASP A 321 4.56 -2.05 4.97
CA ASP A 321 4.46 -0.94 5.94
C ASP A 321 5.52 -1.03 7.06
N ASP A 322 6.09 -2.21 7.30
CA ASP A 322 7.28 -2.38 8.16
C ASP A 322 8.48 -1.54 7.71
N ARG A 323 8.50 -1.08 6.45
CA ARG A 323 9.51 -0.19 5.86
C ARG A 323 9.04 1.26 5.72
N GLY A 324 7.79 1.56 6.12
CA GLY A 324 7.12 2.85 5.90
C GLY A 324 6.58 3.04 4.48
N ASP A 325 6.35 1.94 3.74
CA ASP A 325 5.96 1.94 2.33
C ASP A 325 4.44 1.71 2.13
N GLN A 326 3.61 1.97 3.14
CA GLN A 326 2.16 1.76 3.03
C GLN A 326 1.54 2.52 1.86
N ILE A 327 0.66 1.82 1.12
CA ILE A 327 -0.13 2.44 0.06
C ILE A 327 -1.06 3.51 0.64
N GLN A 328 -1.05 4.70 0.04
CA GLN A 328 -1.67 5.90 0.60
C GLN A 328 -3.18 6.01 0.29
N THR A 329 -3.93 4.92 0.35
CA THR A 329 -5.38 4.84 0.06
C THR A 329 -6.09 3.83 0.95
N THR A 330 -7.39 3.96 1.18
CA THR A 330 -8.19 2.83 1.71
C THR A 330 -8.55 1.82 0.62
N ARG A 331 -8.90 0.59 1.01
CA ARG A 331 -9.43 -0.46 0.11
C ARG A 331 -10.69 -0.01 -0.63
N ALA A 332 -11.61 0.70 0.03
CA ALA A 332 -12.80 1.24 -0.64
C ALA A 332 -12.47 2.30 -1.71
N LYS A 333 -11.38 3.06 -1.54
CA LYS A 333 -10.86 3.98 -2.58
C LYS A 333 -10.32 3.21 -3.79
N GLN A 334 -9.60 2.11 -3.56
CA GLN A 334 -9.13 1.22 -4.64
C GLN A 334 -10.31 0.70 -5.49
N LEU A 335 -11.42 0.29 -4.86
CA LEU A 335 -12.65 -0.09 -5.59
C LEU A 335 -13.25 1.09 -6.37
N ALA A 336 -13.25 2.30 -5.80
CA ALA A 336 -13.78 3.50 -6.45
C ALA A 336 -12.96 3.94 -7.68
N MET A 337 -11.73 3.45 -7.85
CA MET A 337 -10.89 3.75 -9.02
C MET A 337 -11.43 3.14 -10.32
N TYR A 338 -12.05 1.96 -10.28
CA TYR A 338 -12.55 1.27 -11.49
C TYR A 338 -13.54 2.09 -12.32
N PRO A 339 -14.62 2.67 -11.74
CA PRO A 339 -15.52 3.54 -12.50
C PRO A 339 -14.97 4.97 -12.69
N THR A 340 -13.93 5.40 -11.98
CA THR A 340 -13.40 6.77 -12.12
C THR A 340 -12.31 6.87 -13.19
N TYR A 341 -11.42 5.89 -13.27
CA TYR A 341 -10.35 5.80 -14.25
C TYR A 341 -10.79 5.03 -15.50
N LEU A 342 -10.93 5.74 -16.62
CA LEU A 342 -11.27 5.11 -17.89
C LEU A 342 -10.06 4.31 -18.40
N SER A 343 -10.26 3.02 -18.67
CA SER A 343 -9.23 2.14 -19.24
C SER A 343 -9.85 1.06 -20.11
N GLY A 344 -9.22 0.68 -21.23
CA GLY A 344 -9.65 -0.48 -22.04
C GLY A 344 -9.18 -1.83 -21.51
N LEU A 345 -8.07 -1.85 -20.77
CA LEU A 345 -7.58 -3.00 -19.98
C LEU A 345 -7.53 -2.55 -18.51
N GLN A 346 -8.34 -3.13 -17.64
CA GLN A 346 -8.39 -2.78 -16.21
C GLN A 346 -7.72 -3.87 -15.38
N MET A 347 -6.71 -3.52 -14.61
CA MET A 347 -6.05 -4.49 -13.72
C MET A 347 -6.80 -4.61 -12.39
N ALA A 348 -6.84 -5.80 -11.83
CA ALA A 348 -6.87 -6.04 -10.39
C ALA A 348 -5.44 -6.35 -9.96
N ALA A 349 -4.76 -5.34 -9.43
CA ALA A 349 -3.30 -5.30 -9.40
C ALA A 349 -2.62 -6.08 -8.30
N ASP A 350 -3.30 -6.35 -7.19
CA ASP A 350 -2.74 -7.11 -6.07
C ASP A 350 -2.34 -8.53 -6.46
N ARG A 351 -1.57 -9.16 -5.57
CA ARG A 351 -1.35 -10.60 -5.53
C ARG A 351 -2.71 -11.27 -5.31
N ILE A 352 -2.96 -12.42 -5.95
CA ILE A 352 -4.25 -13.10 -5.81
C ILE A 352 -4.55 -13.46 -4.34
N GLU A 353 -3.51 -13.71 -3.54
CA GLU A 353 -3.65 -13.99 -2.11
C GLU A 353 -4.21 -12.80 -1.29
N GLY A 354 -4.16 -11.57 -1.81
CA GLY A 354 -4.81 -10.41 -1.19
C GLY A 354 -6.32 -10.32 -1.48
N TYR A 355 -6.83 -11.10 -2.44
CA TYR A 355 -8.25 -11.14 -2.80
C TYR A 355 -8.99 -12.35 -2.24
N ILE A 356 -8.29 -13.42 -1.90
CA ILE A 356 -8.89 -14.70 -1.47
C ILE A 356 -9.29 -14.60 -0.01
N ASP A 357 -10.50 -15.05 0.32
CA ASP A 357 -10.95 -15.10 1.71
C ASP A 357 -10.35 -16.29 2.48
N GLU A 358 -10.46 -16.28 3.81
CA GLU A 358 -9.81 -17.28 4.67
C GLU A 358 -10.64 -18.57 4.86
N THR A 359 -11.52 -18.89 3.90
CA THR A 359 -12.45 -20.03 3.99
C THR A 359 -12.06 -21.18 3.04
N PHE A 360 -12.37 -22.43 3.41
CA PHE A 360 -12.25 -23.59 2.52
C PHE A 360 -13.07 -24.79 2.99
N GLY A 361 -13.44 -25.68 2.07
CA GLY A 361 -14.19 -26.90 2.34
C GLY A 361 -13.35 -28.15 2.59
N VAL A 362 -14.01 -29.24 2.99
CA VAL A 362 -13.38 -30.57 3.09
C VAL A 362 -13.05 -31.09 1.69
N GLY A 363 -11.76 -31.38 1.46
CA GLY A 363 -11.19 -31.79 0.18
C GLY A 363 -10.46 -30.66 -0.54
N GLU A 364 -10.58 -29.44 -0.05
CA GLU A 364 -9.95 -28.24 -0.59
C GLU A 364 -8.72 -27.84 0.21
N ALA A 365 -7.95 -26.94 -0.39
CA ALA A 365 -6.75 -26.35 0.16
C ALA A 365 -6.84 -24.84 0.11
N LEU A 366 -6.25 -24.20 1.11
CA LEU A 366 -6.16 -22.76 1.21
C LEU A 366 -4.73 -22.36 1.54
N GLN A 367 -4.26 -21.26 0.93
CA GLN A 367 -2.97 -20.69 1.30
C GLN A 367 -3.09 -19.83 2.55
N ALA A 368 -1.98 -19.65 3.24
CA ALA A 368 -1.94 -18.68 4.31
C ALA A 368 -2.25 -17.28 3.76
N ALA A 369 -3.25 -16.62 4.35
CA ALA A 369 -3.70 -15.28 3.96
C ALA A 369 -2.56 -14.27 4.02
N ALA A 370 -2.57 -13.28 3.14
CA ALA A 370 -1.56 -12.21 3.11
C ALA A 370 -1.85 -11.13 4.16
N GLY A 371 -0.80 -10.56 4.76
CA GLY A 371 -0.90 -9.38 5.63
C GLY A 371 -0.59 -9.63 7.12
N ASP A 372 -1.14 -8.78 7.99
CA ASP A 372 -1.09 -8.91 9.46
C ASP A 372 -2.18 -9.88 9.95
N LEU A 373 -1.77 -10.87 10.74
CA LEU A 373 -2.58 -12.01 11.18
C LEU A 373 -2.45 -12.17 12.70
N ASP A 374 -3.22 -11.41 13.48
CA ASP A 374 -3.24 -11.47 14.95
C ASP A 374 -1.83 -11.53 15.57
N GLY A 375 -0.98 -10.60 15.16
CA GLY A 375 0.41 -10.48 15.63
C GLY A 375 1.43 -11.40 14.93
N LEU A 376 1.01 -12.26 14.02
CA LEU A 376 1.85 -12.84 12.97
C LEU A 376 1.83 -11.95 11.72
N VAL A 377 2.79 -12.15 10.83
CA VAL A 377 2.85 -11.47 9.54
C VAL A 377 3.30 -12.46 8.47
N THR A 378 2.84 -12.26 7.25
CA THR A 378 3.33 -13.04 6.11
C THR A 378 4.68 -12.57 5.60
N ASP A 379 5.50 -13.53 5.18
CA ASP A 379 6.79 -13.34 4.53
C ASP A 379 6.80 -14.10 3.19
N ASP A 380 7.74 -13.77 2.32
CA ASP A 380 7.89 -14.25 0.95
C ASP A 380 9.37 -14.52 0.59
N SER A 381 10.24 -14.55 1.60
CA SER A 381 11.70 -14.68 1.45
C SER A 381 12.19 -16.01 0.88
N TRP A 382 11.34 -17.04 0.80
CA TRP A 382 11.74 -18.40 0.46
C TRP A 382 11.01 -18.92 -0.78
N ARG A 383 11.77 -19.59 -1.66
CA ARG A 383 11.29 -20.19 -2.89
C ARG A 383 10.32 -21.34 -2.62
N ASP A 384 9.56 -21.70 -3.65
CA ASP A 384 8.68 -22.87 -3.70
C ASP A 384 7.49 -22.85 -2.72
N ALA A 385 7.19 -21.70 -2.12
CA ALA A 385 5.84 -21.40 -1.64
C ALA A 385 4.86 -21.47 -2.82
N PHE A 386 3.71 -22.15 -2.68
CA PHE A 386 2.73 -22.23 -3.78
C PHE A 386 2.28 -20.82 -4.23
N GLY A 387 2.21 -19.94 -3.25
CA GLY A 387 1.86 -18.53 -3.28
C GLY A 387 2.95 -17.58 -3.74
N THR A 388 2.74 -16.34 -3.32
CA THR A 388 3.83 -15.39 -3.10
C THR A 388 4.35 -15.44 -1.66
N ASN A 389 3.62 -16.04 -0.70
CA ASN A 389 3.88 -15.87 0.73
C ASN A 389 3.71 -17.15 1.59
N PHE A 390 4.14 -17.05 2.85
CA PHE A 390 3.94 -17.98 3.96
C PHE A 390 3.85 -17.23 5.28
N VAL A 391 3.33 -17.87 6.33
CA VAL A 391 3.30 -17.32 7.69
C VAL A 391 4.45 -17.89 8.50
N ALA A 392 5.34 -17.02 8.98
CA ALA A 392 6.43 -17.41 9.85
C ALA A 392 5.91 -17.57 11.29
N VAL A 393 5.60 -18.81 11.69
CA VAL A 393 5.23 -19.13 13.08
C VAL A 393 6.52 -19.20 13.89
N ASP A 394 7.11 -18.03 14.19
CA ASP A 394 8.42 -17.88 14.81
C ASP A 394 8.37 -16.90 16.02
N PRO A 395 8.80 -17.35 17.21
CA PRO A 395 8.81 -16.52 18.42
C PRO A 395 9.89 -15.41 18.41
N ASN A 396 10.80 -15.38 17.43
CA ASN A 396 11.67 -14.23 17.16
C ASN A 396 10.92 -13.09 16.48
N ARG A 397 9.85 -13.40 15.75
CA ARG A 397 9.10 -12.44 14.93
C ARG A 397 7.80 -12.01 15.59
N ALA A 398 7.18 -12.90 16.37
CA ALA A 398 5.90 -12.65 17.01
C ALA A 398 5.87 -13.03 18.50
N PRO A 399 5.11 -12.28 19.32
CA PRO A 399 4.95 -12.59 20.73
C PRO A 399 4.11 -13.86 20.96
N SER A 400 4.16 -14.37 22.19
CA SER A 400 3.25 -15.41 22.65
C SER A 400 1.80 -14.90 22.61
N GLY A 401 0.88 -15.72 22.14
CA GLY A 401 -0.52 -15.37 21.89
C GLY A 401 -0.84 -15.09 20.42
N SER A 402 0.16 -14.87 19.57
CA SER A 402 -0.06 -14.62 18.14
C SER A 402 -0.56 -15.87 17.40
N SER A 403 -1.45 -15.69 16.43
CA SER A 403 -2.10 -16.81 15.76
C SER A 403 -2.47 -16.54 14.31
N VAL A 404 -2.51 -17.60 13.49
CA VAL A 404 -3.14 -17.58 12.17
C VAL A 404 -4.34 -18.52 12.19
N SER A 405 -5.50 -18.03 11.75
CA SER A 405 -6.78 -18.75 11.76
C SER A 405 -7.28 -19.00 10.35
N PHE A 406 -8.09 -20.05 10.20
CA PHE A 406 -8.77 -20.42 8.96
C PHE A 406 -10.16 -20.96 9.27
N ALA A 407 -11.11 -20.75 8.37
CA ALA A 407 -12.47 -21.26 8.49
C ALA A 407 -12.67 -22.49 7.57
N VAL A 408 -13.03 -23.63 8.17
CA VAL A 408 -13.43 -24.83 7.43
C VAL A 408 -14.94 -24.84 7.31
N GLU A 409 -15.47 -24.56 6.13
CA GLU A 409 -16.91 -24.39 5.90
C GLU A 409 -17.59 -25.69 5.47
N ASP A 410 -18.91 -25.73 5.70
CA ASP A 410 -19.81 -26.76 5.17
C ASP A 410 -19.42 -28.22 5.49
N VAL A 411 -18.78 -28.44 6.65
CA VAL A 411 -18.38 -29.80 7.08
C VAL A 411 -19.61 -30.72 7.16
N PRO A 412 -19.64 -31.84 6.41
CA PRO A 412 -20.89 -32.57 6.15
C PRO A 412 -21.45 -33.29 7.38
N SER A 413 -20.59 -33.69 8.31
CA SER A 413 -20.99 -34.32 9.56
C SER A 413 -19.90 -34.20 10.61
N ALA A 414 -20.29 -34.05 11.88
CA ALA A 414 -19.32 -34.04 12.96
C ALA A 414 -18.55 -35.38 13.04
N GLY A 415 -17.22 -35.30 13.19
CA GLY A 415 -16.35 -36.48 13.24
C GLY A 415 -14.87 -36.13 13.14
N THR A 416 -14.05 -37.17 13.03
CA THR A 416 -12.62 -37.06 12.81
C THR A 416 -12.34 -36.78 11.33
N TYR A 417 -11.46 -35.82 11.06
CA TYR A 417 -10.91 -35.46 9.75
C TYR A 417 -9.39 -35.38 9.83
N ASP A 418 -8.70 -35.40 8.69
CA ASP A 418 -7.25 -35.17 8.65
C ASP A 418 -6.97 -33.70 8.26
N LEU A 419 -6.26 -32.98 9.12
CA LEU A 419 -5.72 -31.65 8.84
C LEU A 419 -4.31 -31.80 8.26
N HIS A 420 -4.06 -31.16 7.12
CA HIS A 420 -2.77 -31.11 6.46
C HIS A 420 -2.20 -29.69 6.54
N LEU A 421 -0.96 -29.57 7.00
CA LEU A 421 -0.20 -28.33 7.04
C LEU A 421 1.01 -28.48 6.13
N ARG A 422 1.11 -27.67 5.08
CA ARG A 422 2.34 -27.57 4.27
C ARG A 422 3.28 -26.58 4.94
N TYR A 423 4.47 -27.05 5.30
CA TYR A 423 5.40 -26.29 6.11
C TYR A 423 6.87 -26.53 5.73
N ALA A 424 7.74 -25.60 6.11
CA ALA A 424 9.20 -25.73 6.08
C ALA A 424 9.79 -25.33 7.44
N SER A 425 10.85 -26.00 7.88
CA SER A 425 11.48 -25.78 9.18
C SER A 425 12.95 -26.22 9.17
N ASP A 426 13.85 -25.27 9.02
CA ASP A 426 15.29 -25.56 9.05
C ASP A 426 15.77 -25.94 10.47
N ALA A 427 16.69 -26.89 10.59
CA ALA A 427 17.21 -27.35 11.89
C ALA A 427 18.44 -26.57 12.42
N GLU A 428 19.21 -25.92 11.55
CA GLU A 428 20.49 -25.27 11.84
C GLU A 428 20.34 -23.74 12.02
N GLU A 429 19.54 -23.10 11.18
CA GLU A 429 19.26 -21.65 11.13
C GLU A 429 18.01 -21.26 11.92
N ASN A 430 17.34 -22.22 12.57
CA ASN A 430 16.20 -21.92 13.42
C ASN A 430 16.58 -21.09 14.66
N ALA A 431 15.56 -20.51 15.30
CA ALA A 431 15.73 -19.85 16.57
C ALA A 431 16.38 -20.80 17.59
N GLY A 432 17.41 -20.34 18.32
CA GLY A 432 18.09 -21.17 19.33
C GLY A 432 17.13 -21.79 20.36
N ARG A 433 16.03 -21.09 20.67
CA ARG A 433 14.94 -21.56 21.54
C ARG A 433 14.13 -22.74 20.97
N VAL A 434 13.99 -22.84 19.65
CA VAL A 434 13.35 -23.99 18.97
C VAL A 434 14.29 -25.20 19.01
N ILE A 435 15.58 -24.97 18.77
CA ILE A 435 16.62 -26.01 18.85
C ILE A 435 16.73 -26.55 20.29
N ASP A 436 16.75 -25.68 21.29
CA ASP A 436 16.79 -26.04 22.71
C ASP A 436 15.53 -26.81 23.15
N ALA A 437 14.39 -26.51 22.54
CA ALA A 437 13.13 -27.24 22.72
C ALA A 437 13.14 -28.65 22.10
N GLY A 438 14.07 -28.92 21.18
CA GLY A 438 14.25 -30.21 20.52
C GLY A 438 13.50 -30.38 19.20
N GLY A 439 12.84 -29.33 18.70
CA GLY A 439 12.04 -29.38 17.47
C GLY A 439 11.00 -28.26 17.39
N PRO A 440 10.41 -28.04 16.20
CA PRO A 440 9.32 -27.11 16.03
C PRO A 440 8.05 -27.62 16.72
N ARG A 441 7.32 -26.73 17.39
CA ARG A 441 6.10 -27.05 18.14
C ARG A 441 5.14 -25.87 18.20
N ALA A 442 3.89 -26.06 17.82
CA ALA A 442 2.85 -25.02 17.87
C ALA A 442 1.59 -25.52 18.58
N THR A 443 0.77 -24.60 19.08
CA THR A 443 -0.58 -24.94 19.55
C THR A 443 -1.52 -24.95 18.34
N LEU A 444 -2.19 -26.07 18.10
CA LEU A 444 -3.32 -26.17 17.20
C LEU A 444 -4.61 -25.97 17.98
N ARG A 445 -5.42 -24.97 17.58
CA ARG A 445 -6.74 -24.69 18.13
C ARG A 445 -7.82 -25.08 17.13
N VAL A 446 -8.74 -25.96 17.52
CA VAL A 446 -9.91 -26.35 16.71
C VAL A 446 -11.17 -26.11 17.52
N ASN A 447 -12.03 -25.17 17.07
CA ASN A 447 -13.24 -24.75 17.80
C ASN A 447 -12.98 -24.43 19.30
N GLY A 448 -11.83 -23.83 19.61
CA GLY A 448 -11.39 -23.50 20.96
C GLY A 448 -10.76 -24.65 21.77
N ALA A 449 -10.79 -25.89 21.28
CA ALA A 449 -10.01 -26.98 21.85
C ALA A 449 -8.55 -26.87 21.40
N ARG A 450 -7.60 -26.97 22.34
CA ARG A 450 -6.16 -26.79 22.08
C ARG A 450 -5.39 -28.09 22.24
N GLU A 451 -4.49 -28.36 21.31
CA GLU A 451 -3.49 -29.42 21.40
C GLU A 451 -2.13 -28.97 20.83
N THR A 452 -1.04 -29.61 21.24
CA THR A 452 0.30 -29.32 20.71
C THR A 452 0.56 -30.20 19.49
N ILE A 453 1.03 -29.58 18.40
CA ILE A 453 1.55 -30.26 17.21
C ILE A 453 3.07 -30.15 17.14
N GLU A 454 3.72 -31.22 16.68
CA GLU A 454 5.19 -31.34 16.59
C GLU A 454 5.59 -31.77 15.17
N PRO A 455 5.60 -30.86 14.18
CA PRO A 455 6.21 -31.14 12.88
C PRO A 455 7.69 -31.54 13.03
N SER A 456 8.25 -32.24 12.04
CA SER A 456 9.68 -32.56 12.03
C SER A 456 10.46 -31.41 11.39
N PHE A 457 11.77 -31.32 11.62
CA PHE A 457 12.59 -30.43 10.77
C PHE A 457 12.57 -30.91 9.32
N THR A 458 12.60 -29.95 8.39
CA THR A 458 12.89 -30.15 6.97
C THR A 458 14.38 -29.93 6.71
N ASP A 459 14.85 -30.17 5.47
CA ASP A 459 16.27 -30.03 5.15
C ASP A 459 16.71 -28.55 5.10
N TYR A 460 15.81 -27.64 4.69
CA TYR A 460 16.03 -26.17 4.66
C TYR A 460 14.69 -25.41 4.64
N TRP A 461 14.75 -24.07 4.62
CA TRP A 461 13.57 -23.18 4.59
C TRP A 461 12.78 -23.16 3.26
N ASP A 462 13.36 -23.66 2.16
CA ASP A 462 12.67 -23.88 0.87
C ASP A 462 12.32 -25.37 0.62
N ASP A 463 12.66 -26.27 1.54
CA ASP A 463 12.25 -27.68 1.48
C ASP A 463 10.91 -27.86 2.19
N TRP A 464 9.84 -27.83 1.41
CA TRP A 464 8.47 -27.91 1.90
C TRP A 464 8.02 -29.36 2.09
N GLN A 465 7.37 -29.64 3.22
CA GLN A 465 6.80 -30.94 3.57
C GLN A 465 5.35 -30.80 4.01
N VAL A 466 4.62 -31.92 4.09
CA VAL A 466 3.23 -31.95 4.58
C VAL A 466 3.17 -32.67 5.93
N PHE A 467 2.79 -31.95 6.97
CA PHE A 467 2.43 -32.51 8.27
C PHE A 467 0.94 -32.84 8.30
N THR A 468 0.57 -34.03 8.76
CA THR A 468 -0.84 -34.46 8.86
C THR A 468 -1.18 -34.87 10.29
N THR A 469 -2.28 -34.34 10.81
CA THR A 469 -2.78 -34.68 12.15
C THR A 469 -4.31 -34.82 12.13
N PRO A 470 -4.89 -35.77 12.88
CA PRO A 470 -6.34 -35.88 12.98
C PRO A 470 -6.92 -34.74 13.83
N VAL A 471 -8.05 -34.18 13.39
CA VAL A 471 -8.81 -33.14 14.09
C VAL A 471 -10.28 -33.55 14.22
N GLU A 472 -10.96 -33.06 15.26
CA GLU A 472 -12.40 -33.25 15.43
C GLU A 472 -13.14 -32.00 14.98
N LEU A 473 -13.96 -32.13 13.93
CA LEU A 473 -14.79 -31.06 13.40
C LEU A 473 -16.26 -31.32 13.74
N ASP A 474 -16.99 -30.23 14.00
CA ASP A 474 -18.46 -30.23 14.07
C ASP A 474 -19.07 -30.13 12.67
N ALA A 475 -20.35 -30.47 12.53
CA ALA A 475 -21.06 -30.27 11.26
C ALA A 475 -21.34 -28.77 11.04
N GLY A 476 -21.09 -28.26 9.83
CA GLY A 476 -21.13 -26.84 9.50
C GLY A 476 -19.74 -26.20 9.59
N ASP A 477 -19.69 -24.94 9.98
CA ASP A 477 -18.46 -24.14 9.94
C ASP A 477 -17.61 -24.38 11.20
N ASN A 478 -16.30 -24.46 11.01
CA ASN A 478 -15.31 -24.72 12.06
C ASN A 478 -14.16 -23.73 11.96
N GLU A 479 -13.53 -23.42 13.09
CA GLU A 479 -12.31 -22.60 13.13
C GLU A 479 -11.10 -23.49 13.44
N VAL A 480 -10.05 -23.36 12.63
CA VAL A 480 -8.74 -23.98 12.87
C VAL A 480 -7.69 -22.88 12.95
N ALA A 481 -6.86 -22.88 14.00
CA ALA A 481 -5.81 -21.89 14.16
C ALA A 481 -4.48 -22.51 14.63
N VAL A 482 -3.37 -21.93 14.19
CA VAL A 482 -2.01 -22.26 14.63
C VAL A 482 -1.48 -21.09 15.46
N GLU A 483 -1.10 -21.35 16.72
CA GLU A 483 -0.73 -20.32 17.70
C GLU A 483 0.68 -20.53 18.27
N LEU A 484 1.32 -19.42 18.63
CA LEU A 484 2.43 -19.38 19.57
C LEU A 484 1.88 -19.34 21.01
N ASP A 485 2.26 -20.29 21.85
CA ASP A 485 1.86 -20.31 23.27
C ASP A 485 3.05 -20.71 24.15
N TYR A 486 3.93 -19.75 24.43
CA TYR A 486 5.13 -19.96 25.22
C TYR A 486 5.24 -19.00 26.42
N GLU A 487 5.91 -19.46 27.48
CA GLU A 487 6.33 -18.65 28.61
C GLU A 487 7.82 -18.28 28.48
N SER A 488 8.16 -17.03 28.82
CA SER A 488 9.54 -16.53 28.89
C SER A 488 9.88 -16.03 30.30
N GLY A 489 11.00 -16.47 30.88
CA GLY A 489 11.49 -15.97 32.17
C GLY A 489 12.89 -16.47 32.55
N ASP A 490 13.29 -16.28 33.81
CA ASP A 490 14.62 -16.64 34.36
C ASP A 490 15.03 -18.12 34.16
N GLY A 491 14.06 -18.99 33.84
CA GLY A 491 14.26 -20.42 33.56
C GLY A 491 14.39 -20.81 32.09
N GLY A 492 14.35 -19.85 31.15
CA GLY A 492 14.34 -20.08 29.70
C GLY A 492 12.95 -20.04 29.08
N PHE A 493 12.83 -20.51 27.83
CA PHE A 493 11.56 -20.61 27.09
C PHE A 493 10.94 -22.01 27.26
N SER A 494 9.63 -22.07 27.54
CA SER A 494 8.88 -23.33 27.58
C SER A 494 7.47 -23.14 27.03
N GLY A 495 6.93 -24.15 26.33
CA GLY A 495 5.62 -24.07 25.67
C GLY A 495 5.76 -24.21 24.15
N ASP A 496 4.77 -23.82 23.38
CA ASP A 496 4.73 -24.00 21.94
C ASP A 496 5.45 -22.82 21.25
N VAL A 497 6.73 -23.04 20.98
CA VAL A 497 7.71 -22.04 20.50
C VAL A 497 7.75 -21.90 18.98
N GLY A 498 6.76 -22.39 18.23
CA GLY A 498 6.75 -22.34 16.76
C GLY A 498 7.98 -23.01 16.14
N GLY A 499 8.62 -22.30 15.19
CA GLY A 499 9.85 -22.70 14.51
C GLY A 499 9.65 -23.20 13.09
N PHE A 500 8.56 -22.83 12.43
CA PHE A 500 8.29 -23.25 11.05
C PHE A 500 7.54 -22.18 10.25
N ASN A 501 7.68 -22.25 8.93
CA ASN A 501 6.91 -21.48 7.96
C ASN A 501 5.69 -22.28 7.53
N LEU A 502 4.49 -21.73 7.65
CA LEU A 502 3.24 -22.33 7.18
C LEU A 502 2.83 -21.70 5.85
N ASN A 503 2.71 -22.49 4.77
CA ASN A 503 2.33 -21.96 3.46
C ASN A 503 0.87 -22.28 3.08
N ALA A 504 0.38 -23.47 3.38
CA ALA A 504 -0.97 -23.87 3.02
C ALA A 504 -1.57 -24.86 4.02
N VAL A 505 -2.89 -24.85 4.13
CA VAL A 505 -3.71 -25.72 4.96
C VAL A 505 -4.72 -26.47 4.09
N ALA A 506 -5.06 -27.70 4.48
CA ALA A 506 -6.14 -28.46 3.86
C ALA A 506 -6.78 -29.43 4.85
N VAL A 507 -8.02 -29.81 4.60
CA VAL A 507 -8.76 -30.78 5.41
C VAL A 507 -9.32 -31.86 4.51
N THR A 508 -9.16 -33.13 4.88
CA THR A 508 -9.71 -34.27 4.13
C THR A 508 -10.42 -35.28 5.02
N GLU A 509 -11.17 -36.19 4.39
CA GLU A 509 -11.68 -37.38 5.06
C GLU A 509 -10.51 -38.25 5.57
N PRO A 510 -10.66 -38.94 6.72
CA PRO A 510 -9.55 -39.69 7.33
C PRO A 510 -8.87 -40.69 6.40
N GLY A 511 -7.55 -40.54 6.24
CA GLY A 511 -6.69 -41.40 5.44
C GLY A 511 -6.64 -41.07 3.95
N GLU A 512 -7.32 -40.02 3.49
CA GLU A 512 -7.16 -39.48 2.14
C GLU A 512 -5.84 -38.70 2.02
N PRO A 513 -5.24 -38.64 0.82
CA PRO A 513 -4.02 -37.87 0.61
C PRO A 513 -4.31 -36.36 0.67
N SER A 514 -3.33 -35.59 1.15
CA SER A 514 -3.37 -34.13 1.11
C SER A 514 -3.63 -33.64 -0.33
N PRO A 515 -4.59 -32.71 -0.54
CA PRO A 515 -4.80 -32.06 -1.84
C PRO A 515 -3.66 -31.11 -2.21
N VAL A 516 -2.85 -30.71 -1.22
CA VAL A 516 -1.64 -29.90 -1.40
C VAL A 516 -0.40 -30.81 -1.39
N PRO A 517 0.43 -30.82 -2.45
CA PRO A 517 1.68 -31.57 -2.45
C PRO A 517 2.80 -30.88 -1.64
N ALA A 518 3.82 -31.65 -1.28
CA ALA A 518 5.06 -31.11 -0.72
C ALA A 518 5.81 -30.27 -1.77
N GLU A 519 6.04 -30.84 -2.95
CA GLU A 519 6.76 -30.24 -4.07
C GLU A 519 5.93 -29.16 -4.79
N TYR A 520 6.59 -28.06 -5.17
CA TYR A 520 5.98 -27.00 -5.98
C TYR A 520 6.03 -27.29 -7.48
N GLU A 521 7.12 -27.91 -7.96
CA GLU A 521 7.33 -28.19 -9.38
C GLU A 521 6.23 -29.10 -9.95
N GLY A 522 5.66 -28.70 -11.09
CA GLY A 522 4.58 -29.42 -11.76
C GLY A 522 3.20 -29.28 -11.12
N TYR A 523 3.04 -28.39 -10.15
CA TYR A 523 1.76 -28.15 -9.49
C TYR A 523 0.66 -27.67 -10.44
N THR A 524 -0.56 -28.13 -10.19
CA THR A 524 -1.78 -27.69 -10.85
C THR A 524 -2.85 -27.47 -9.77
N PRO A 525 -3.51 -26.31 -9.74
CA PRO A 525 -4.39 -25.91 -8.64
C PRO A 525 -5.80 -26.50 -8.80
N GLU A 526 -5.92 -27.84 -8.78
CA GLU A 526 -7.23 -28.50 -8.96
C GLU A 526 -8.14 -28.38 -7.73
N ASN A 527 -7.57 -28.32 -6.53
CA ASN A 527 -8.29 -28.31 -5.25
C ASN A 527 -7.94 -27.10 -4.38
N GLU A 528 -7.29 -26.07 -4.94
CA GLU A 528 -7.04 -24.81 -4.24
C GLU A 528 -8.30 -23.96 -4.29
N ASN A 529 -8.73 -23.44 -3.14
CA ASN A 529 -9.86 -22.53 -3.06
C ASN A 529 -9.42 -21.11 -3.47
N PHE A 530 -10.22 -20.46 -4.31
CA PHE A 530 -10.02 -19.09 -4.77
C PHE A 530 -11.28 -18.24 -4.58
N ASP A 531 -12.16 -18.63 -3.65
CA ASP A 531 -13.28 -17.78 -3.23
C ASP A 531 -12.73 -16.43 -2.74
N ALA A 532 -13.23 -15.36 -3.34
CA ALA A 532 -12.73 -14.02 -3.10
C ALA A 532 -13.51 -13.31 -1.99
N GLU A 533 -12.82 -12.39 -1.31
CA GLU A 533 -13.39 -11.47 -0.34
C GLU A 533 -14.67 -10.80 -0.86
N PRO A 534 -15.71 -10.59 -0.01
CA PRO A 534 -17.01 -10.11 -0.47
C PRO A 534 -16.97 -8.80 -1.27
N GLU A 535 -16.01 -7.91 -0.99
CA GLU A 535 -15.82 -6.67 -1.74
C GLU A 535 -15.25 -6.86 -3.16
N PHE A 536 -14.57 -7.98 -3.44
CA PHE A 536 -14.07 -8.31 -4.78
C PHE A 536 -15.21 -8.45 -5.79
N ALA A 537 -16.42 -8.79 -5.34
CA ALA A 537 -17.64 -8.82 -6.17
C ALA A 537 -17.91 -7.48 -6.91
N PHE A 538 -17.41 -6.35 -6.41
CA PHE A 538 -17.47 -5.10 -7.17
C PHE A 538 -16.56 -5.16 -8.41
N ILE A 539 -15.34 -5.67 -8.29
CA ILE A 539 -14.37 -5.85 -9.38
C ILE A 539 -14.90 -6.87 -10.40
N GLU A 540 -15.47 -7.99 -9.94
CA GLU A 540 -16.11 -8.99 -10.80
C GLU A 540 -17.22 -8.37 -11.67
N SER A 541 -17.99 -7.44 -11.09
CA SER A 541 -19.16 -6.87 -11.77
C SER A 541 -18.87 -5.62 -12.60
N VAL A 542 -17.92 -4.78 -12.19
CA VAL A 542 -17.61 -3.54 -12.92
C VAL A 542 -17.04 -3.87 -14.31
N PRO A 543 -17.57 -3.27 -15.39
CA PRO A 543 -16.98 -3.39 -16.72
C PRO A 543 -15.60 -2.72 -16.81
N ALA A 544 -14.65 -3.31 -17.55
CA ALA A 544 -13.38 -2.65 -17.85
C ALA A 544 -13.60 -1.35 -18.63
N ALA A 545 -14.34 -1.43 -19.74
CA ALA A 545 -14.79 -0.29 -20.54
C ALA A 545 -16.16 -0.54 -21.18
N GLY A 546 -16.42 0.09 -22.33
CA GLY A 546 -17.70 -0.05 -23.04
C GLY A 546 -18.83 0.79 -22.43
N TRP A 547 -18.49 1.82 -21.67
CA TRP A 547 -19.44 2.72 -21.03
C TRP A 547 -20.33 3.45 -22.05
N ASP A 548 -21.64 3.26 -21.94
CA ASP A 548 -22.64 3.95 -22.77
C ASP A 548 -22.75 5.45 -22.41
N GLU A 549 -22.51 5.77 -21.12
CA GLU A 549 -22.69 7.11 -20.58
C GLU A 549 -21.73 7.36 -19.43
N THR A 550 -21.24 8.60 -19.29
CA THR A 550 -20.41 9.06 -18.17
C THR A 550 -20.94 10.39 -17.67
N ARG A 551 -21.06 10.54 -16.36
CA ARG A 551 -21.53 11.73 -15.67
C ARG A 551 -20.63 12.04 -14.48
N VAL A 552 -20.14 13.27 -14.37
CA VAL A 552 -19.47 13.75 -13.16
C VAL A 552 -20.51 14.42 -12.27
N VAL A 553 -20.87 13.72 -11.18
CA VAL A 553 -21.97 14.10 -10.29
C VAL A 553 -21.53 15.00 -9.13
N GLY A 554 -20.23 15.05 -8.84
CA GLY A 554 -19.62 16.00 -7.92
C GLY A 554 -18.09 16.04 -8.09
N SER A 555 -17.48 17.21 -7.93
CA SER A 555 -16.02 17.32 -7.92
C SER A 555 -15.49 18.68 -7.46
N ALA A 556 -14.30 18.65 -6.87
CA ALA A 556 -13.39 19.78 -6.72
C ALA A 556 -11.96 19.28 -7.04
N ILE A 557 -11.26 19.98 -7.93
CA ILE A 557 -9.95 19.52 -8.44
C ILE A 557 -8.95 19.52 -7.30
N GLY A 558 -8.34 18.37 -7.02
CA GLY A 558 -7.38 18.21 -5.92
C GLY A 558 -8.01 17.69 -4.64
N ASP A 559 -9.33 17.84 -4.47
CA ASP A 559 -9.99 17.57 -3.18
C ASP A 559 -10.82 16.28 -3.24
N TYR A 560 -11.76 16.19 -4.19
CA TYR A 560 -12.65 15.02 -4.31
C TYR A 560 -13.26 14.86 -5.70
N LEU A 561 -13.71 13.64 -6.01
CA LEU A 561 -14.33 13.30 -7.28
C LEU A 561 -15.43 12.26 -7.10
N ALA A 562 -16.58 12.46 -7.76
CA ALA A 562 -17.68 11.51 -7.88
C ALA A 562 -18.08 11.34 -9.35
N ILE A 563 -17.89 10.14 -9.91
CA ILE A 563 -18.22 9.79 -11.31
C ILE A 563 -19.22 8.65 -11.33
N ALA A 564 -20.26 8.78 -12.14
CA ALA A 564 -21.19 7.70 -12.48
C ALA A 564 -21.06 7.31 -13.96
N ARG A 565 -20.94 6.02 -14.26
CA ARG A 565 -20.90 5.48 -15.62
C ARG A 565 -21.96 4.41 -15.83
N ARG A 566 -22.56 4.36 -17.03
CA ARG A 566 -23.60 3.39 -17.39
C ARG A 566 -23.04 2.33 -18.33
N SER A 567 -23.37 1.07 -18.09
CA SER A 567 -23.21 -0.04 -19.03
C SER A 567 -24.52 -0.81 -19.10
N GLY A 568 -25.18 -0.80 -20.26
CA GLY A 568 -26.50 -1.39 -20.39
C GLY A 568 -27.52 -0.70 -19.48
N ASP A 569 -28.18 -1.46 -18.61
CA ASP A 569 -29.15 -0.94 -17.64
C ASP A 569 -28.56 -0.71 -16.23
N GLU A 570 -27.27 -1.01 -16.04
CA GLU A 570 -26.55 -0.84 -14.78
C GLU A 570 -25.71 0.44 -14.78
N TRP A 571 -25.55 1.03 -13.59
CA TRP A 571 -24.66 2.16 -13.35
C TRP A 571 -23.63 1.80 -12.29
N TYR A 572 -22.42 2.33 -12.44
CA TYR A 572 -21.32 2.18 -11.50
C TYR A 572 -20.87 3.58 -11.09
N VAL A 573 -20.76 3.82 -9.78
CA VAL A 573 -20.36 5.10 -9.21
C VAL A 573 -19.09 4.89 -8.40
N GLY A 574 -18.10 5.76 -8.60
CA GLY A 574 -16.92 5.84 -7.74
C GLY A 574 -16.80 7.23 -7.16
N VAL A 575 -16.57 7.31 -5.86
CA VAL A 575 -16.35 8.53 -5.09
C VAL A 575 -15.03 8.39 -4.33
N MET A 576 -14.15 9.39 -4.45
CA MET A 576 -12.84 9.40 -3.80
C MET A 576 -12.54 10.78 -3.23
N THR A 577 -11.77 10.82 -2.15
CA THR A 577 -11.23 12.04 -1.53
C THR A 577 -9.70 12.06 -1.55
N ASP A 578 -9.13 13.21 -1.25
CA ASP A 578 -7.71 13.48 -1.03
C ASP A 578 -7.26 13.04 0.39
N GLY A 579 -6.27 13.71 0.97
CA GLY A 579 -5.80 13.39 2.32
C GLY A 579 -6.82 13.65 3.43
N ASP A 580 -7.87 14.42 3.16
CA ASP A 580 -8.90 14.79 4.13
C ASP A 580 -10.11 13.84 4.08
N GLY A 581 -10.74 13.62 5.23
CA GLY A 581 -12.05 12.94 5.32
C GLY A 581 -13.19 13.86 4.86
N ARG A 582 -14.17 13.32 4.10
CA ARG A 582 -15.26 14.14 3.52
C ARG A 582 -16.61 13.43 3.50
N ALA A 583 -17.67 14.17 3.80
CA ALA A 583 -19.06 13.78 3.56
C ALA A 583 -19.53 14.36 2.20
N VAL A 584 -19.72 13.51 1.19
CA VAL A 584 -20.07 13.93 -0.18
C VAL A 584 -21.47 13.48 -0.56
N ASP A 585 -22.33 14.44 -0.92
CA ASP A 585 -23.66 14.15 -1.46
C ASP A 585 -23.60 13.77 -2.95
N VAL A 586 -24.21 12.64 -3.28
CA VAL A 586 -24.25 12.06 -4.63
C VAL A 586 -25.71 11.95 -5.11
N PRO A 587 -26.22 12.95 -5.84
CA PRO A 587 -27.57 12.91 -6.41
C PRO A 587 -27.70 11.84 -7.50
N LEU A 588 -28.76 11.02 -7.46
CA LEU A 588 -29.01 9.94 -8.42
C LEU A 588 -29.99 10.33 -9.55
N ASP A 589 -30.11 11.61 -9.87
CA ASP A 589 -31.09 12.11 -10.85
C ASP A 589 -30.77 11.70 -12.30
N PHE A 590 -29.54 11.23 -12.57
CA PHE A 590 -29.14 10.59 -13.82
C PHE A 590 -29.89 9.28 -14.09
N LEU A 591 -30.49 8.65 -13.07
CA LEU A 591 -31.35 7.47 -13.22
C LEU A 591 -32.75 7.82 -13.79
N ALA A 592 -33.11 9.10 -13.92
CA ALA A 592 -34.44 9.49 -14.36
C ALA A 592 -34.68 9.15 -15.86
N PRO A 593 -35.88 8.67 -16.23
CA PRO A 593 -36.20 8.36 -17.63
C PRO A 593 -36.03 9.60 -18.53
N GLY A 594 -35.19 9.49 -19.56
CA GLY A 594 -34.92 10.57 -20.50
C GLY A 594 -33.81 11.55 -20.10
N ASN A 595 -33.20 11.37 -18.92
CA ASN A 595 -31.90 11.97 -18.59
C ASN A 595 -30.74 11.10 -19.10
N SER A 596 -30.95 9.80 -19.29
CA SER A 596 -30.06 8.91 -20.04
C SER A 596 -30.11 9.25 -21.54
N GLY A 597 -28.95 9.39 -22.18
CA GLY A 597 -28.79 9.98 -23.51
C GLY A 597 -29.53 9.32 -24.70
N ASP A 598 -30.21 8.19 -24.53
CA ASP A 598 -30.89 7.47 -25.61
C ASP A 598 -32.32 7.03 -25.28
N ALA A 599 -33.29 7.64 -25.96
CA ALA A 599 -34.60 7.02 -26.19
C ALA A 599 -34.76 6.76 -27.70
N PRO A 600 -34.79 5.50 -28.16
CA PRO A 600 -35.03 5.19 -29.56
C PRO A 600 -36.44 5.66 -29.95
N GLY A 601 -36.51 6.49 -30.99
CA GLY A 601 -37.76 7.02 -31.52
C GLY A 601 -38.74 5.92 -31.90
N ARG A 602 -39.75 5.67 -31.07
CA ARG A 602 -40.94 4.92 -31.48
C ARG A 602 -41.77 5.80 -32.43
N GLY A 603 -41.78 5.41 -33.70
CA GLY A 603 -42.46 6.10 -34.79
C GLY A 603 -43.93 6.40 -34.48
N ASN A 604 -44.31 7.66 -34.66
CA ASN A 604 -45.68 8.15 -34.60
C ASN A 604 -46.51 7.63 -35.78
N GLY A 605 -47.13 6.47 -35.61
CA GLY A 605 -48.23 5.99 -36.46
C GLY A 605 -49.55 6.65 -36.06
N ARG A 606 -49.95 7.69 -36.80
CA ARG A 606 -51.27 8.35 -36.67
C ARG A 606 -52.40 7.38 -37.06
N GLY A 607 -53.18 6.93 -36.09
CA GLY A 607 -54.45 6.21 -36.28
C GLY A 607 -55.62 7.00 -35.71
N ASN A 608 -56.41 7.62 -36.58
CA ASN A 608 -57.58 8.43 -36.26
C ASN A 608 -58.83 7.53 -36.12
N GLY A 609 -59.47 7.50 -34.95
CA GLY A 609 -60.67 6.70 -34.68
C GLY A 609 -61.67 7.44 -33.78
N ASN A 610 -62.78 7.86 -34.38
CA ASN A 610 -63.84 8.70 -33.81
C ASN A 610 -64.98 7.81 -33.26
N GLY A 611 -65.54 8.07 -32.06
CA GLY A 611 -66.71 7.30 -31.57
C GLY A 611 -67.22 7.58 -30.15
N ASN A 612 -68.16 8.52 -30.04
CA ASN A 612 -69.19 8.78 -29.01
C ASN A 612 -69.43 7.81 -27.82
N GLY A 613 -69.65 8.37 -26.62
CA GLY A 613 -70.85 8.04 -25.81
C GLY A 613 -70.72 7.83 -24.30
N ARG A 614 -71.09 8.86 -23.52
CA ARG A 614 -71.85 8.86 -22.23
C ARG A 614 -71.57 7.81 -21.13
N GLY A 615 -71.28 8.28 -19.90
CA GLY A 615 -71.69 7.55 -18.69
C GLY A 615 -70.96 7.87 -17.38
N ASN A 616 -71.62 8.65 -16.53
CA ASN A 616 -71.40 8.93 -15.11
C ASN A 616 -70.83 7.79 -14.24
N GLY A 617 -69.92 8.09 -13.30
CA GLY A 617 -69.50 7.16 -12.24
C GLY A 617 -68.48 7.76 -11.27
N ASN A 618 -68.95 8.16 -10.09
CA ASN A 618 -68.18 8.69 -8.97
C ASN A 618 -67.20 7.65 -8.40
N GLY A 619 -65.92 8.01 -8.24
CA GLY A 619 -64.91 7.17 -7.61
C GLY A 619 -63.70 7.98 -7.18
N ASN A 620 -63.54 8.16 -5.85
CA ASN A 620 -62.33 8.68 -5.22
C ASN A 620 -61.13 7.79 -5.60
N GLY A 621 -60.34 8.22 -6.58
CA GLY A 621 -58.99 7.72 -6.82
C GLY A 621 -58.00 8.64 -6.12
N ARG A 622 -57.38 8.15 -5.04
CA ARG A 622 -56.18 8.75 -4.45
C ARG A 622 -55.11 8.76 -5.55
N GLY A 623 -54.48 9.92 -5.76
CA GLY A 623 -53.42 10.07 -6.76
C GLY A 623 -52.21 9.21 -6.40
N ASN A 624 -51.84 8.31 -7.30
CA ASN A 624 -50.49 7.75 -7.36
C ASN A 624 -49.55 8.90 -7.77
N GLY A 625 -48.89 9.50 -6.79
CA GLY A 625 -47.79 10.43 -7.02
C GLY A 625 -46.47 9.67 -7.10
N ARG A 626 -45.72 9.90 -8.18
CA ARG A 626 -44.25 9.80 -8.28
C ARG A 626 -43.62 8.50 -7.74
N SER A 627 -43.54 7.45 -8.56
CA SER A 627 -42.47 6.46 -8.41
C SER A 627 -41.72 6.38 -9.73
N GLY A 628 -40.53 6.96 -9.78
CA GLY A 628 -39.58 6.71 -10.88
C GLY A 628 -39.17 5.23 -10.91
N PRO A 629 -38.31 4.83 -11.85
CA PRO A 629 -37.67 3.51 -11.80
C PRO A 629 -36.99 3.30 -10.43
N LYS A 630 -37.03 2.06 -9.92
CA LYS A 630 -36.35 1.67 -8.68
C LYS A 630 -35.09 0.90 -9.04
N TYR A 631 -34.02 1.15 -8.30
CA TYR A 631 -32.73 0.47 -8.44
C TYR A 631 -32.34 -0.15 -7.10
N VAL A 632 -31.56 -1.22 -7.14
CA VAL A 632 -30.79 -1.71 -5.98
C VAL A 632 -29.43 -1.02 -6.07
N ALA A 633 -29.04 -0.36 -4.97
CA ALA A 633 -27.69 0.13 -4.74
C ALA A 633 -26.95 -0.87 -3.85
N GLU A 634 -25.87 -1.44 -4.37
CA GLU A 634 -24.86 -2.18 -3.63
C GLU A 634 -23.70 -1.20 -3.38
N VAL A 635 -23.51 -0.80 -2.13
CA VAL A 635 -22.61 0.29 -1.71
C VAL A 635 -21.43 -0.32 -0.95
N TYR A 636 -20.23 -0.14 -1.48
CA TYR A 636 -18.95 -0.54 -0.90
C TYR A 636 -18.26 0.75 -0.41
N SER A 637 -18.25 0.96 0.90
CA SER A 637 -17.76 2.22 1.51
C SER A 637 -16.73 1.93 2.58
N ASP A 638 -15.89 2.92 2.90
CA ASP A 638 -15.01 2.85 4.08
C ASP A 638 -15.81 2.39 5.32
N ALA A 639 -15.30 1.42 6.08
CA ALA A 639 -15.91 1.01 7.34
C ALA A 639 -15.83 2.13 8.39
N VAL A 640 -16.59 2.03 9.48
CA VAL A 640 -16.43 2.95 10.62
C VAL A 640 -15.08 2.67 11.28
N GLY A 641 -14.28 3.72 11.52
CA GLY A 641 -12.91 3.57 12.02
C GLY A 641 -11.86 3.49 10.90
N ALA A 642 -12.29 3.16 9.68
CA ALA A 642 -11.40 3.12 8.52
C ALA A 642 -10.77 4.48 8.21
N GLY A 643 -9.57 4.44 7.66
CA GLY A 643 -8.76 5.58 7.25
C GLY A 643 -7.33 5.13 6.97
N VAL A 644 -6.63 5.82 6.06
CA VAL A 644 -5.30 5.41 5.61
C VAL A 644 -4.29 5.29 6.76
N ASP A 645 -4.32 6.18 7.75
CA ASP A 645 -3.40 6.16 8.92
C ASP A 645 -3.94 5.32 10.10
N ARG A 646 -5.00 4.53 9.88
CA ARG A 646 -5.70 3.77 10.93
C ARG A 646 -5.99 2.35 10.48
N ASP A 647 -7.17 2.16 9.90
CA ASP A 647 -7.62 0.90 9.33
C ASP A 647 -7.85 1.14 7.83
N PRO A 648 -6.82 0.93 6.99
CA PRO A 648 -6.96 1.16 5.55
C PRO A 648 -7.74 0.05 4.83
N THR A 649 -7.93 -1.12 5.45
CA THR A 649 -8.52 -2.30 4.82
C THR A 649 -10.02 -2.44 5.08
N GLY A 650 -10.54 -1.80 6.14
CA GLY A 650 -11.95 -1.88 6.52
C GLY A 650 -12.94 -1.40 5.44
N VAL A 651 -13.70 -2.34 4.87
CA VAL A 651 -14.81 -2.07 3.93
C VAL A 651 -16.14 -2.47 4.55
N ARG A 652 -17.17 -1.65 4.30
CA ARG A 652 -18.58 -1.96 4.61
C ARG A 652 -19.38 -2.07 3.33
N ILE A 653 -20.14 -3.16 3.22
CA ILE A 653 -21.04 -3.45 2.09
C ILE A 653 -22.50 -3.32 2.54
N ASP A 654 -23.27 -2.48 1.85
CA ASP A 654 -24.69 -2.23 2.14
C ASP A 654 -25.57 -2.39 0.88
N GLU A 655 -26.78 -2.94 1.02
CA GLU A 655 -27.78 -3.00 -0.05
C GLU A 655 -29.02 -2.15 0.27
N ALA A 656 -29.46 -1.32 -0.67
CA ALA A 656 -30.67 -0.51 -0.50
C ALA A 656 -31.45 -0.27 -1.80
N VAL A 657 -32.77 -0.06 -1.69
CA VAL A 657 -33.59 0.39 -2.81
C VAL A 657 -33.50 1.91 -2.94
N VAL A 658 -33.09 2.38 -4.11
CA VAL A 658 -32.96 3.81 -4.44
C VAL A 658 -33.85 4.20 -5.61
N THR A 659 -34.03 5.51 -5.79
CA THR A 659 -34.81 6.10 -6.89
C THR A 659 -34.05 7.29 -7.48
N PRO A 660 -34.46 7.83 -8.65
CA PRO A 660 -33.84 9.05 -9.19
C PRO A 660 -33.97 10.30 -8.31
N SER A 661 -34.78 10.28 -7.25
CA SER A 661 -34.85 11.36 -6.27
C SER A 661 -33.95 11.15 -5.05
N THR A 662 -33.27 10.01 -4.97
CA THR A 662 -32.35 9.69 -3.88
C THR A 662 -31.06 10.49 -4.04
N THR A 663 -30.50 10.93 -2.91
CA THR A 663 -29.12 11.44 -2.81
C THR A 663 -28.41 10.51 -1.84
N LEU A 664 -27.39 9.80 -2.33
CA LEU A 664 -26.54 8.96 -1.50
C LEU A 664 -25.52 9.84 -0.79
N LEU A 665 -25.22 9.52 0.46
CA LEU A 665 -24.08 10.08 1.20
C LEU A 665 -22.89 9.15 1.04
N ALA A 666 -21.84 9.60 0.36
CA ALA A 666 -20.52 8.97 0.41
C ALA A 666 -19.77 9.53 1.62
N SER A 667 -19.67 8.73 2.69
CA SER A 667 -19.04 9.12 3.95
C SER A 667 -17.60 8.63 4.00
N LEU A 668 -16.71 9.42 3.39
CA LEU A 668 -15.33 9.07 3.10
C LEU A 668 -14.43 9.30 4.32
N ALA A 669 -13.55 8.34 4.59
CA ALA A 669 -12.42 8.52 5.49
C ALA A 669 -11.30 9.35 4.83
N PRO A 670 -10.29 9.83 5.59
CA PRO A 670 -9.05 10.36 5.02
C PRO A 670 -8.41 9.40 4.00
N SER A 671 -8.12 9.89 2.80
CA SER A 671 -7.74 9.09 1.61
C SER A 671 -8.66 7.91 1.32
N GLY A 672 -9.96 8.09 1.62
CA GLY A 672 -11.00 7.08 1.51
C GLY A 672 -11.82 7.12 0.22
N GLY A 673 -12.80 6.22 0.14
CA GLY A 673 -13.59 5.99 -1.06
C GLY A 673 -14.98 5.37 -0.84
N THR A 674 -15.80 5.41 -1.89
CA THR A 674 -17.07 4.67 -1.98
C THR A 674 -17.30 4.25 -3.42
N ALA A 675 -17.49 2.95 -3.63
CA ALA A 675 -17.90 2.36 -4.89
C ALA A 675 -19.37 1.90 -4.81
N VAL A 676 -20.16 2.12 -5.86
CA VAL A 676 -21.59 1.76 -5.87
C VAL A 676 -21.96 1.11 -7.19
N LYS A 677 -22.59 -0.06 -7.12
CA LYS A 677 -23.30 -0.66 -8.25
C LYS A 677 -24.80 -0.39 -8.13
N LEU A 678 -25.38 0.10 -9.21
CA LEU A 678 -26.79 0.47 -9.31
C LEU A 678 -27.44 -0.32 -10.43
N ARG A 679 -28.29 -1.29 -10.09
CA ARG A 679 -28.98 -2.13 -11.08
C ARG A 679 -30.50 -2.04 -10.95
N PRO A 680 -31.28 -2.22 -12.04
CA PRO A 680 -32.73 -2.13 -11.96
C PRO A 680 -33.31 -3.13 -10.95
N ALA A 681 -34.11 -2.65 -10.01
CA ALA A 681 -34.65 -3.48 -8.94
C ALA A 681 -35.75 -4.42 -9.45
N ARG A 682 -35.67 -5.70 -9.09
CA ARG A 682 -36.69 -6.72 -9.42
C ARG A 682 -37.71 -6.84 -8.29
N GLY A 683 -38.90 -7.37 -8.62
CA GLY A 683 -40.06 -7.32 -7.72
C GLY A 683 -39.89 -7.94 -6.32
N ARG A 684 -39.02 -8.94 -6.14
CA ARG A 684 -38.73 -9.52 -4.81
C ARG A 684 -37.79 -8.63 -3.99
N GLU A 685 -36.82 -8.00 -4.64
CA GLU A 685 -35.80 -7.16 -4.00
C GLU A 685 -36.42 -5.89 -3.44
N ILE A 686 -37.34 -5.28 -4.20
CA ILE A 686 -38.11 -4.11 -3.76
C ILE A 686 -38.87 -4.35 -2.44
N SER A 687 -39.22 -5.61 -2.14
CA SER A 687 -39.91 -5.98 -0.91
C SER A 687 -38.99 -6.45 0.23
N ARG A 688 -37.76 -6.86 -0.08
CA ARG A 688 -36.80 -7.41 0.89
C ARG A 688 -35.87 -6.33 1.44
N LEU A 689 -35.34 -5.50 0.55
CA LEU A 689 -34.32 -4.51 0.87
C LEU A 689 -34.94 -3.24 1.46
N PRO A 690 -34.24 -2.56 2.39
CA PRO A 690 -34.68 -1.28 2.90
C PRO A 690 -34.70 -0.23 1.78
N GLU A 691 -35.59 0.76 1.86
CA GLU A 691 -35.45 1.97 1.04
C GLU A 691 -34.33 2.83 1.64
N TYR A 692 -33.45 3.36 0.80
CA TYR A 692 -32.36 4.22 1.27
C TYR A 692 -32.91 5.54 1.80
N GLU A 693 -32.48 5.90 3.01
CA GLU A 693 -32.68 7.21 3.61
C GLU A 693 -31.29 7.80 3.88
N ARG A 694 -31.04 9.01 3.37
CA ARG A 694 -29.78 9.72 3.59
C ARG A 694 -29.59 9.91 5.10
N PRO A 695 -28.48 9.44 5.70
CA PRO A 695 -28.23 9.62 7.13
C PRO A 695 -28.25 11.10 7.55
N GLU A 696 -28.87 11.35 8.69
CA GLU A 696 -28.77 12.59 9.45
C GLU A 696 -28.25 12.24 10.84
N GLN A 697 -27.33 13.04 11.36
CA GLN A 697 -26.69 12.77 12.63
C GLN A 697 -26.66 14.01 13.51
N THR A 698 -26.60 13.80 14.81
CA THR A 698 -26.45 14.86 15.81
C THR A 698 -25.31 14.51 16.75
N PHE A 699 -24.39 15.43 16.97
CA PHE A 699 -23.21 15.21 17.78
C PHE A 699 -22.72 16.48 18.46
N SER A 700 -21.82 16.32 19.41
CA SER A 700 -21.00 17.38 19.99
C SER A 700 -19.53 17.01 19.84
N VAL A 701 -18.69 18.00 19.58
CA VAL A 701 -17.24 17.84 19.51
C VAL A 701 -16.62 18.15 20.87
N SER A 702 -15.64 17.36 21.28
CA SER A 702 -14.78 17.58 22.44
C SER A 702 -13.33 17.73 21.98
N ILE A 703 -12.63 18.71 22.52
CA ILE A 703 -11.21 18.96 22.29
C ILE A 703 -10.52 18.83 23.66
N ALA A 704 -9.55 17.94 23.80
CA ALA A 704 -8.77 17.84 25.03
C ALA A 704 -7.86 19.07 25.18
N GLU A 705 -7.67 19.56 26.40
CA GLU A 705 -6.81 20.73 26.69
C GLU A 705 -5.31 20.39 26.60
N GLU A 706 -4.98 19.09 26.67
CA GLU A 706 -3.62 18.54 26.64
C GLU A 706 -3.59 17.29 25.76
N ALA A 707 -2.49 17.10 25.03
CA ALA A 707 -2.25 15.95 24.17
C ALA A 707 -0.75 15.64 24.11
N ASP A 708 -0.33 14.38 23.99
CA ASP A 708 1.06 14.06 23.66
C ASP A 708 1.34 14.23 22.15
N LEU A 709 2.62 14.24 21.75
CA LEU A 709 3.01 14.44 20.36
C LEU A 709 2.42 13.35 19.45
N GLY A 710 1.78 13.77 18.36
CA GLY A 710 1.19 12.84 17.39
C GLY A 710 -0.08 12.14 17.88
N GLU A 711 -0.53 12.38 19.11
CA GLU A 711 -1.79 11.85 19.63
C GLU A 711 -2.98 12.69 19.16
N SER A 712 -4.10 12.01 18.88
CA SER A 712 -5.35 12.69 18.59
C SER A 712 -5.98 13.24 19.88
N PHE A 713 -6.54 14.43 19.79
CA PHE A 713 -7.18 15.12 20.92
C PHE A 713 -8.57 15.67 20.58
N VAL A 714 -9.09 15.32 19.40
CA VAL A 714 -10.40 15.76 18.92
C VAL A 714 -11.31 14.54 18.74
N SER A 715 -12.44 14.54 19.44
CA SER A 715 -13.45 13.48 19.33
C SER A 715 -14.86 14.05 19.16
N ALA A 716 -15.75 13.27 18.57
CA ALA A 716 -17.16 13.59 18.43
C ALA A 716 -18.02 12.51 19.07
N THR A 717 -18.96 12.91 19.92
CA THR A 717 -19.95 12.00 20.54
C THR A 717 -21.35 12.36 20.06
N GLY A 718 -22.10 11.36 19.58
CA GLY A 718 -23.44 11.61 19.05
C GLY A 718 -24.22 10.36 18.67
N SER A 719 -25.29 10.58 17.90
CA SER A 719 -26.23 9.53 17.48
C SER A 719 -26.53 9.62 15.99
N ASN A 720 -26.71 8.45 15.38
CA ASN A 720 -27.14 8.26 13.99
C ASN A 720 -28.19 7.15 13.96
N ASP A 721 -29.45 7.52 13.75
CA ASP A 721 -30.59 6.59 13.74
C ASP A 721 -30.75 5.87 12.38
N ALA A 722 -29.96 6.22 11.36
CA ALA A 722 -30.05 5.62 10.03
C ALA A 722 -29.34 4.26 9.97
N ALA A 723 -29.74 3.44 9.00
CA ALA A 723 -29.13 2.13 8.75
C ALA A 723 -27.78 2.20 8.00
N PHE A 724 -27.29 3.41 7.69
CA PHE A 724 -26.04 3.65 6.95
C PHE A 724 -25.13 4.59 7.76
N VAL A 725 -23.84 4.59 7.44
CA VAL A 725 -22.83 5.40 8.12
C VAL A 725 -23.15 6.89 7.97
N GLY A 726 -23.15 7.61 9.09
CA GLY A 726 -23.34 9.05 9.12
C GLY A 726 -22.13 9.79 8.55
N GLY A 727 -22.29 11.07 8.27
CA GLY A 727 -21.19 11.89 7.75
C GLY A 727 -21.48 13.37 7.89
N THR A 728 -20.51 14.12 8.38
CA THR A 728 -20.52 15.59 8.44
C THR A 728 -19.09 16.06 8.36
N THR A 729 -18.75 16.78 7.29
CA THR A 729 -17.42 17.36 7.12
C THR A 729 -17.22 18.49 8.14
N VAL A 730 -16.12 18.41 8.87
CA VAL A 730 -15.68 19.42 9.83
C VAL A 730 -14.33 19.99 9.42
N GLU A 731 -14.14 21.26 9.74
CA GLU A 731 -12.90 21.99 9.57
C GLU A 731 -12.21 22.13 10.92
N ILE A 732 -10.93 21.78 10.97
CA ILE A 732 -10.10 21.92 12.17
C ILE A 732 -9.12 23.06 11.93
N ASP A 733 -9.39 24.19 12.57
CA ASP A 733 -8.53 25.36 12.58
C ASP A 733 -7.48 25.22 13.68
N VAL A 734 -6.22 25.53 13.37
CA VAL A 734 -5.12 25.67 14.34
C VAL A 734 -4.53 27.07 14.18
N ASP A 735 -4.52 27.86 15.27
CA ASP A 735 -4.03 29.23 15.31
C ASP A 735 -4.69 30.18 14.27
N GLY A 736 -5.92 29.86 13.86
CA GLY A 736 -6.70 30.64 12.89
C GLY A 736 -6.45 30.31 11.42
N GLU A 737 -5.73 29.22 11.13
CA GLU A 737 -5.57 28.65 9.80
C GLU A 737 -6.19 27.25 9.75
N VAL A 738 -6.88 26.92 8.65
CA VAL A 738 -7.44 25.59 8.43
C VAL A 738 -6.29 24.59 8.31
N ALA A 739 -6.17 23.70 9.30
CA ALA A 739 -5.10 22.71 9.36
C ALA A 739 -5.49 21.40 8.68
N ALA A 740 -6.75 20.99 8.79
CA ALA A 740 -7.28 19.78 8.17
C ALA A 740 -8.80 19.86 7.96
N LEU A 741 -9.30 19.06 7.02
CA LEU A 741 -10.71 18.70 6.96
C LEU A 741 -10.86 17.22 7.36
N ASP A 742 -11.92 16.92 8.10
CA ASP A 742 -12.24 15.55 8.46
C ASP A 742 -13.74 15.31 8.44
N ASN A 743 -14.16 14.06 8.61
CA ASN A 743 -15.54 13.64 8.57
C ASN A 743 -15.94 12.97 9.89
N VAL A 744 -16.94 13.53 10.57
CA VAL A 744 -17.56 12.89 11.73
C VAL A 744 -18.42 11.73 11.23
N ARG A 745 -17.94 10.50 11.42
CA ARG A 745 -18.53 9.27 10.87
C ARG A 745 -19.20 8.41 11.94
N LEU A 746 -20.44 8.71 12.31
CA LEU A 746 -21.14 7.92 13.34
C LEU A 746 -21.68 6.59 12.79
N PRO A 747 -21.52 5.47 13.54
CA PRO A 747 -21.98 4.16 13.08
C PRO A 747 -23.49 4.12 12.81
N PRO A 748 -23.95 3.20 11.94
CA PRO A 748 -25.38 2.96 11.73
C PRO A 748 -26.11 2.60 13.04
N ASN A 749 -27.34 3.07 13.20
CA ASN A 749 -28.21 2.78 14.35
C ASN A 749 -27.52 2.95 15.72
N SER A 750 -26.72 4.00 15.86
CA SER A 750 -25.91 4.26 17.05
C SER A 750 -26.50 5.37 17.91
N THR A 751 -26.31 5.26 19.23
CA THR A 751 -26.71 6.26 20.21
C THR A 751 -25.54 6.53 21.15
N ASP A 752 -25.21 7.80 21.34
CA ASP A 752 -24.06 8.26 22.17
C ASP A 752 -22.73 7.57 21.81
N ALA A 753 -22.55 7.23 20.53
CA ALA A 753 -21.29 6.70 20.01
C ALA A 753 -20.24 7.81 19.95
N THR A 754 -19.01 7.48 20.35
CA THR A 754 -17.87 8.38 20.26
C THR A 754 -16.93 7.91 19.17
N VAL A 755 -16.54 8.84 18.30
CA VAL A 755 -15.56 8.62 17.24
C VAL A 755 -14.43 9.63 17.37
N ASP A 756 -13.21 9.17 17.14
CA ASP A 756 -12.01 10.00 17.15
C ASP A 756 -11.76 10.54 15.74
N LEU A 757 -11.37 11.81 15.60
CA LEU A 757 -11.13 12.47 14.29
C LEU A 757 -9.67 12.36 13.80
N GLY A 758 -8.78 11.78 14.60
CA GLY A 758 -7.41 11.45 14.19
C GLY A 758 -6.48 12.63 13.98
N PHE A 759 -7.01 13.85 14.10
CA PHE A 759 -6.21 15.05 14.01
C PHE A 759 -5.25 15.15 15.19
N SER A 760 -3.95 15.19 14.87
CA SER A 760 -2.88 15.39 15.82
C SER A 760 -1.99 16.55 15.39
N ILE A 761 -1.19 17.05 16.34
CA ILE A 761 -0.20 18.10 16.07
C ILE A 761 1.19 17.50 16.36
N SER A 762 2.08 17.62 15.37
CA SER A 762 3.43 17.07 15.41
C SER A 762 4.46 17.98 16.08
N ARG A 763 4.08 19.18 16.52
CA ARG A 763 4.98 20.16 17.13
C ARG A 763 4.58 20.47 18.57
N ILE A 764 5.59 20.61 19.43
CA ILE A 764 5.41 21.00 20.85
C ILE A 764 4.96 22.46 20.91
N GLY A 765 3.95 22.75 21.73
CA GLY A 765 3.51 24.11 21.98
C GLY A 765 2.06 24.20 22.43
N THR A 766 1.58 25.43 22.51
CA THR A 766 0.18 25.74 22.80
C THR A 766 -0.47 26.31 21.56
N PHE A 767 -1.62 25.75 21.20
CA PHE A 767 -2.32 26.04 19.95
C PHE A 767 -3.79 26.37 20.22
N ASP A 768 -4.31 27.39 19.56
CA ASP A 768 -5.75 27.65 19.59
C ASP A 768 -6.44 26.79 18.53
N VAL A 769 -7.22 25.80 18.99
CA VAL A 769 -7.91 24.86 18.11
C VAL A 769 -9.41 25.16 18.06
N VAL A 770 -9.95 25.24 16.86
CA VAL A 770 -11.40 25.42 16.65
C VAL A 770 -11.90 24.39 15.65
N VAL A 771 -12.99 23.71 16.00
CA VAL A 771 -13.67 22.77 15.10
C VAL A 771 -14.97 23.39 14.63
N ARG A 772 -15.19 23.42 13.32
CA ARG A 772 -16.36 24.01 12.67
C ARG A 772 -17.02 23.04 11.70
N GLU A 773 -18.32 23.18 11.45
CA GLU A 773 -18.92 22.58 10.26
C GLU A 773 -18.34 23.25 9.02
N ALA A 774 -17.75 22.47 8.10
CA ALA A 774 -17.20 23.00 6.85
C ALA A 774 -18.31 23.68 6.02
N ASP A 775 -19.50 23.08 6.02
CA ASP A 775 -20.69 23.66 5.42
C ASP A 775 -21.39 24.62 6.38
N GLY A 776 -21.18 25.93 6.17
CA GLY A 776 -21.89 26.99 6.90
C GLY A 776 -21.12 27.62 8.06
N GLY A 777 -19.99 27.03 8.47
CA GLY A 777 -19.03 27.63 9.40
C GLY A 777 -19.49 27.67 10.86
N THR A 778 -20.47 26.84 11.24
CA THR A 778 -20.94 26.74 12.62
C THR A 778 -19.80 26.26 13.52
N GLU A 779 -19.46 27.02 14.56
CA GLU A 779 -18.49 26.57 15.57
C GLU A 779 -19.08 25.45 16.41
N LEU A 780 -18.39 24.30 16.45
CA LEU A 780 -18.80 23.11 17.19
C LEU A 780 -18.09 23.02 18.54
N ALA A 781 -16.79 23.32 18.57
CA ALA A 781 -15.96 23.38 19.77
C ALA A 781 -14.75 24.31 19.54
N SER A 782 -14.24 24.89 20.63
CA SER A 782 -12.98 25.64 20.62
C SER A 782 -12.26 25.43 21.96
N ALA A 783 -10.95 25.24 21.90
CA ALA A 783 -10.10 25.07 23.07
C ALA A 783 -8.67 25.53 22.75
N THR A 784 -7.92 25.92 23.79
CA THR A 784 -6.48 26.06 23.70
C THR A 784 -5.87 24.73 24.11
N VAL A 785 -5.10 24.10 23.22
CA VAL A 785 -4.52 22.76 23.39
C VAL A 785 -3.03 22.87 23.59
N THR A 786 -2.51 22.23 24.63
CA THR A 786 -1.06 22.12 24.87
C THR A 786 -0.56 20.75 24.44
N VAL A 787 0.28 20.72 23.41
CA VAL A 787 0.87 19.49 22.85
C VAL A 787 2.23 19.25 23.48
N ALA A 788 2.45 18.04 23.98
CA ALA A 788 3.48 17.71 24.95
C ALA A 788 3.46 18.71 26.12
N PRO A 789 2.42 18.69 26.97
CA PRO A 789 2.23 19.66 28.03
C PRO A 789 3.43 19.74 28.98
N GLY A 790 3.70 20.96 29.46
CA GLY A 790 4.75 21.29 30.42
C GLY A 790 5.24 22.73 30.29
N ASP A 791 5.66 23.32 31.41
CA ASP A 791 6.34 24.62 31.43
C ASP A 791 7.76 24.47 30.90
N VAL A 792 8.20 25.36 30.00
CA VAL A 792 9.58 25.35 29.50
C VAL A 792 10.53 25.76 30.63
N VAL A 793 11.36 24.81 31.07
CA VAL A 793 12.49 25.06 31.97
C VAL A 793 13.62 25.71 31.19
N SER A 794 13.98 25.12 30.04
CA SER A 794 15.06 25.62 29.17
C SER A 794 14.89 25.19 27.72
N GLU A 795 15.56 25.91 26.81
CA GLU A 795 15.61 25.63 25.38
C GLU A 795 16.99 25.98 24.82
N PHE A 796 17.56 25.05 24.07
CA PHE A 796 18.85 25.16 23.41
C PHE A 796 18.71 24.89 21.91
N THR A 797 19.51 25.58 21.11
CA THR A 797 19.60 25.38 19.66
C THR A 797 21.01 24.93 19.32
N ASP A 798 21.12 24.07 18.32
CA ASP A 798 22.39 23.50 17.89
C ASP A 798 22.71 23.82 16.42
N PRO A 799 24.00 23.93 16.02
CA PRO A 799 24.39 24.11 14.62
C PRO A 799 23.92 22.94 13.73
N GLN A 800 23.89 23.16 12.42
CA GLN A 800 23.43 22.14 11.46
C GLN A 800 24.64 21.48 10.82
N GLY A 801 24.61 20.15 10.73
CA GLY A 801 25.60 19.33 10.05
C GLY A 801 26.92 19.21 10.80
N ASP A 802 26.89 19.23 12.13
CA ASP A 802 28.02 18.93 13.01
C ASP A 802 27.89 17.59 13.72
N ASP A 803 27.09 16.66 13.19
CA ASP A 803 26.98 15.25 13.59
C ASP A 803 28.19 14.37 13.22
N ASP A 804 29.38 14.97 13.15
CA ASP A 804 30.67 14.32 12.84
C ASP A 804 31.53 14.12 14.10
N GLY A 805 30.89 14.11 15.28
CA GLY A 805 31.53 13.93 16.58
C GLY A 805 32.66 14.94 16.81
N PRO A 806 33.93 14.51 16.98
CA PRO A 806 35.07 15.43 17.12
C PRO A 806 35.44 16.19 15.84
N GLY A 807 34.65 16.11 14.76
CA GLY A 807 34.90 16.73 13.46
C GLY A 807 35.40 15.78 12.36
N GLU A 808 35.45 14.47 12.63
CA GLU A 808 36.07 13.48 11.73
C GLU A 808 35.27 12.18 11.61
N TYR A 809 34.17 12.01 12.35
CA TYR A 809 33.39 10.78 12.28
C TYR A 809 32.70 10.62 10.94
N VAL A 810 32.60 9.36 10.54
CA VAL A 810 31.96 8.96 9.28
C VAL A 810 30.85 7.98 9.61
N TYR A 811 29.68 8.20 9.04
CA TYR A 811 28.53 7.33 9.20
C TYR A 811 28.85 5.87 8.82
N PRO A 812 28.18 4.89 9.44
CA PRO A 812 28.24 3.51 8.98
C PRO A 812 27.79 3.39 7.52
N THR A 813 28.29 2.39 6.81
CA THR A 813 28.09 2.25 5.37
C THR A 813 26.79 1.54 4.98
N ASP A 814 26.06 0.98 5.94
CA ASP A 814 24.77 0.35 5.69
C ASP A 814 23.67 1.39 5.43
N GLY A 815 22.72 1.07 4.56
CA GLY A 815 21.65 1.99 4.15
C GLY A 815 20.68 2.38 5.27
N ALA A 816 20.70 1.68 6.41
CA ALA A 816 19.94 2.06 7.60
C ALA A 816 20.39 3.38 8.24
N PHE A 817 21.61 3.86 7.96
CA PHE A 817 22.16 5.09 8.54
C PHE A 817 22.14 6.22 7.50
N ARG A 818 21.21 7.17 7.68
CA ARG A 818 20.96 8.29 6.75
C ARG A 818 21.72 9.53 7.21
N ASP A 819 22.27 10.31 6.28
CA ASP A 819 22.92 11.59 6.61
C ASP A 819 21.99 12.49 7.45
N GLY A 820 22.52 13.11 8.50
CA GLY A 820 21.75 13.96 9.42
C GLY A 820 20.89 13.19 10.43
N ALA A 821 20.99 11.86 10.51
CA ALA A 821 20.23 11.10 11.50
C ALA A 821 20.49 11.58 12.94
N PHE A 822 21.74 11.94 13.24
CA PHE A 822 22.15 12.28 14.61
C PHE A 822 22.42 13.78 14.81
N ASP A 823 22.21 14.59 13.78
CA ASP A 823 22.37 16.06 13.79
C ASP A 823 21.30 16.71 14.66
N LEU A 824 21.68 17.08 15.88
CA LEU A 824 20.80 17.76 16.82
C LEU A 824 20.50 19.16 16.30
N ARG A 825 19.25 19.58 16.41
CA ARG A 825 18.79 20.92 15.96
C ARG A 825 18.34 21.75 17.14
N SER A 826 17.63 21.13 18.08
CA SER A 826 17.24 21.76 19.32
C SER A 826 17.06 20.75 20.46
N PHE A 827 17.20 21.23 21.69
CA PHE A 827 16.91 20.48 22.91
C PHE A 827 16.07 21.34 23.86
N ARG A 828 14.95 20.80 24.35
CA ARG A 828 14.07 21.48 25.31
C ARG A 828 13.87 20.65 26.56
N VAL A 829 13.85 21.33 27.71
CA VAL A 829 13.46 20.73 28.99
C VAL A 829 12.13 21.33 29.42
N LEU A 830 11.14 20.46 29.61
CA LEU A 830 9.79 20.81 30.03
C LEU A 830 9.50 20.21 31.41
N GLU A 831 8.65 20.87 32.18
CA GLU A 831 8.23 20.42 33.51
C GLU A 831 6.70 20.39 33.62
N THR A 832 6.13 19.25 34.00
CA THR A 832 4.71 19.15 34.41
C THR A 832 4.62 19.08 35.93
N ASP A 833 3.43 18.92 36.51
CA ASP A 833 3.32 18.71 37.96
C ASP A 833 4.05 17.43 38.44
N GLU A 834 4.11 16.39 37.59
CA GLU A 834 4.58 15.05 37.96
C GLU A 834 5.89 14.63 37.26
N GLU A 835 6.25 15.26 36.13
CA GLU A 835 7.32 14.80 35.24
C GLU A 835 8.26 15.93 34.78
N TYR A 836 9.47 15.53 34.37
CA TYR A 836 10.33 16.31 33.49
C TYR A 836 10.35 15.63 32.11
N ARG A 837 10.29 16.41 31.04
CA ARG A 837 10.32 15.93 29.66
C ARG A 837 11.49 16.54 28.90
N PHE A 838 12.24 15.71 28.19
CA PHE A 838 13.41 16.08 27.41
C PHE A 838 13.10 15.88 25.92
N ALA A 839 12.91 16.97 25.19
CA ALA A 839 12.60 16.93 23.77
C ALA A 839 13.87 17.14 22.94
N PHE A 840 14.19 16.18 22.09
CA PHE A 840 15.29 16.20 21.13
C PHE A 840 14.72 16.40 19.73
N GLU A 841 15.09 17.47 19.05
CA GLU A 841 14.81 17.67 17.63
C GLU A 841 16.07 17.37 16.83
N VAL A 842 16.04 16.40 15.91
CA VAL A 842 17.17 16.06 15.02
C VAL A 842 16.85 16.44 13.57
N GLU A 843 17.83 16.46 12.67
CA GLU A 843 17.58 16.76 11.25
C GLU A 843 16.75 15.66 10.57
N SER A 844 16.96 14.40 10.97
CA SER A 844 16.25 13.24 10.39
C SER A 844 15.97 12.16 11.44
N LEU A 845 14.74 12.13 11.97
CA LEU A 845 14.24 11.07 12.86
C LEU A 845 13.47 10.02 12.04
N TYR A 846 13.71 8.74 12.27
CA TYR A 846 13.05 7.66 11.55
C TYR A 846 13.09 6.35 12.36
N ASP A 847 12.57 5.28 11.77
CA ASP A 847 12.69 3.91 12.26
C ASP A 847 13.25 3.02 11.15
N ALA A 848 14.39 2.37 11.40
CA ALA A 848 15.04 1.45 10.47
C ALA A 848 15.13 0.00 10.98
N PHE A 849 14.96 -0.21 12.28
CA PHE A 849 15.17 -1.49 12.98
C PHE A 849 13.95 -1.92 13.82
N GLY A 850 12.88 -1.13 13.83
CA GLY A 850 11.72 -1.29 14.71
C GLY A 850 11.84 -0.49 16.01
N GLY A 851 10.83 -0.62 16.87
CA GLY A 851 10.78 0.07 18.16
C GLY A 851 10.08 1.42 18.09
N THR A 852 10.37 2.34 19.03
CA THR A 852 9.77 3.69 19.03
C THR A 852 10.42 4.62 17.99
N PHE A 853 11.72 4.46 17.76
CA PHE A 853 12.54 5.16 16.76
C PHE A 853 13.90 4.45 16.67
N SER A 854 14.51 4.43 15.50
CA SER A 854 15.84 3.83 15.32
C SER A 854 16.50 4.35 14.03
N PRO A 855 17.82 4.49 13.98
CA PRO A 855 18.86 3.97 14.88
C PRO A 855 19.22 4.90 16.05
N HIS A 856 18.40 5.88 16.41
CA HIS A 856 18.73 6.92 17.38
C HIS A 856 18.81 6.41 18.83
N TYR A 857 19.77 6.96 19.58
CA TYR A 857 19.89 6.79 21.02
C TYR A 857 20.15 8.15 21.66
N PHE A 858 19.24 8.55 22.55
CA PHE A 858 19.32 9.80 23.30
C PHE A 858 19.74 9.54 24.73
N ALA A 859 20.63 10.38 25.25
CA ALA A 859 20.99 10.39 26.67
C ALA A 859 21.02 11.82 27.23
N VAL A 860 20.60 12.00 28.47
CA VAL A 860 20.69 13.26 29.22
C VAL A 860 21.38 12.99 30.55
N TYR A 861 22.51 13.65 30.79
CA TYR A 861 23.12 13.71 32.11
C TYR A 861 22.68 14.98 32.82
N LEU A 862 22.29 14.84 34.09
CA LEU A 862 21.80 15.92 34.95
C LEU A 862 22.79 16.19 36.07
N ARG A 863 23.14 17.46 36.27
CA ARG A 863 24.02 17.93 37.33
C ARG A 863 23.33 18.94 38.24
N ASP A 864 23.31 18.66 39.53
CA ASP A 864 23.02 19.60 40.60
C ASP A 864 24.33 20.28 41.08
N PRO A 865 24.59 21.55 40.75
CA PRO A 865 25.81 22.27 41.17
C PRO A 865 25.96 22.40 42.69
N SER A 866 24.88 22.20 43.45
CA SER A 866 24.86 22.32 44.90
C SER A 866 25.10 20.99 45.64
N ALA A 867 25.12 19.86 44.92
CA ALA A 867 25.31 18.55 45.52
C ALA A 867 26.77 18.31 45.96
N ASP A 868 26.94 17.86 47.20
CA ASP A 868 28.21 17.38 47.74
C ASP A 868 28.45 15.91 47.30
N GLY A 869 28.52 15.64 46.00
CA GLY A 869 28.65 14.28 45.44
C GLY A 869 28.50 14.20 43.93
N GLY A 870 28.40 12.99 43.37
CA GLY A 870 28.26 12.73 41.94
C GLY A 870 29.46 12.02 41.31
N ARG A 871 29.44 11.87 40.00
CA ARG A 871 30.43 11.10 39.24
C ARG A 871 30.97 11.89 38.05
N THR A 872 32.28 11.80 37.80
CA THR A 872 32.96 12.45 36.66
C THR A 872 33.35 11.49 35.53
N THR A 873 32.82 10.27 35.57
CA THR A 873 33.07 9.17 34.63
C THR A 873 31.75 8.55 34.21
N GLU A 874 31.76 7.77 33.13
CA GLU A 874 30.63 6.92 32.76
C GLU A 874 30.44 5.76 33.79
N LEU A 875 29.25 5.15 33.83
CA LEU A 875 28.91 4.06 34.76
C LEU A 875 29.36 2.68 34.28
N GLY A 876 29.57 2.52 32.98
CA GLY A 876 29.54 1.27 32.25
C GLY A 876 28.13 1.04 31.68
N GLY A 877 28.06 0.56 30.44
CA GLY A 877 26.82 0.05 29.82
C GLY A 877 26.34 0.84 28.60
N LEU A 878 26.65 2.14 28.50
CA LEU A 878 26.32 2.92 27.30
C LEU A 878 27.43 2.96 26.25
N GLY A 879 28.62 2.45 26.52
CA GLY A 879 29.72 2.45 25.53
C GLY A 879 30.33 3.84 25.24
N ILE A 880 29.98 4.86 26.03
CA ILE A 880 30.58 6.20 25.93
C ILE A 880 31.95 6.20 26.63
N THR A 881 32.98 6.64 25.91
CA THR A 881 34.36 6.70 26.43
C THR A 881 34.83 8.14 26.61
N ALA A 882 34.37 8.79 27.69
CA ALA A 882 34.71 10.17 28.02
C ALA A 882 34.79 10.41 29.54
N GLU A 883 35.46 11.50 29.91
CA GLU A 883 35.32 12.10 31.24
C GLU A 883 34.27 13.21 31.20
N PHE A 884 33.69 13.54 32.36
CA PHE A 884 32.76 14.65 32.50
C PHE A 884 33.46 15.80 33.19
N ALA A 885 33.31 17.01 32.65
CA ALA A 885 33.99 18.21 33.16
C ALA A 885 33.65 18.49 34.63
N GLU A 886 32.45 18.09 35.05
CA GLU A 886 31.91 18.26 36.38
C GLU A 886 31.14 17.00 36.84
N PRO A 887 30.94 16.77 38.15
CA PRO A 887 30.26 15.57 38.63
C PRO A 887 28.74 15.63 38.38
N TRP A 888 28.20 14.63 37.70
CA TRP A 888 26.77 14.46 37.45
C TRP A 888 26.10 13.59 38.52
N GLN A 889 24.78 13.73 38.68
CA GLN A 889 23.99 13.02 39.70
C GLN A 889 23.02 12.00 39.09
N TYR A 890 22.46 12.28 37.91
CA TYR A 890 21.53 11.38 37.24
C TYR A 890 21.82 11.26 35.75
N ARG A 891 21.48 10.10 35.17
CA ARG A 891 21.47 9.86 33.73
C ARG A 891 20.11 9.29 33.33
N VAL A 892 19.56 9.84 32.24
CA VAL A 892 18.37 9.34 31.54
C VAL A 892 18.82 8.92 30.15
N ASP A 893 18.38 7.75 29.69
CA ASP A 893 18.70 7.26 28.35
C ASP A 893 17.47 6.58 27.72
N ALA A 894 17.31 6.76 26.41
CA ALA A 894 16.21 6.19 25.64
C ALA A 894 16.60 5.95 24.18
N SER A 895 16.41 4.71 23.74
CA SER A 895 16.37 4.31 22.33
C SER A 895 14.98 3.76 21.98
N GLY A 896 14.76 3.38 20.72
CA GLY A 896 13.54 2.68 20.31
C GLY A 896 13.31 1.33 20.99
N PHE A 897 14.33 0.74 21.64
CA PHE A 897 14.27 -0.62 22.20
C PHE A 897 14.47 -0.66 23.72
N SER A 898 15.18 0.31 24.28
CA SER A 898 15.59 0.29 25.68
C SER A 898 15.56 1.66 26.29
N THR A 899 15.15 1.75 27.56
CA THR A 899 15.11 3.00 28.28
C THR A 899 15.56 2.83 29.74
N GLY A 900 16.24 3.84 30.30
CA GLY A 900 16.82 3.77 31.64
C GLY A 900 16.92 5.11 32.37
N ILE A 901 16.76 5.06 33.69
CA ILE A 901 17.09 6.15 34.61
C ILE A 901 18.04 5.60 35.68
N VAL A 902 19.18 6.24 35.90
CA VAL A 902 20.17 5.81 36.91
C VAL A 902 20.74 6.98 37.71
N ASP A 903 21.13 6.73 38.95
CA ASP A 903 21.94 7.66 39.75
C ASP A 903 23.45 7.51 39.50
N ALA A 904 24.25 8.41 40.07
CA ALA A 904 25.72 8.40 39.99
C ALA A 904 26.38 7.13 40.57
N GLU A 905 25.69 6.34 41.38
CA GLU A 905 26.15 5.05 41.88
C GLU A 905 25.81 3.88 40.94
N GLY A 906 24.92 4.09 39.97
CA GLY A 906 24.44 3.08 39.02
C GLY A 906 23.19 2.33 39.47
N ASN A 907 22.48 2.84 40.48
CA ASN A 907 21.20 2.27 40.87
C ASN A 907 20.13 2.68 39.86
N GLY A 908 19.35 1.71 39.36
CA GLY A 908 18.19 1.98 38.51
C GLY A 908 17.06 2.65 39.28
N LEU A 909 16.54 3.75 38.73
CA LEU A 909 15.48 4.58 39.32
C LEU A 909 14.15 4.47 38.58
N GLY A 910 14.11 3.72 37.48
CA GLY A 910 12.93 3.51 36.64
C GLY A 910 13.29 3.50 35.16
N SER A 911 12.27 3.53 34.31
CA SER A 911 12.38 3.63 32.85
C SER A 911 11.58 4.86 32.39
N PRO A 912 12.13 5.75 31.56
CA PRO A 912 11.37 6.85 30.99
C PRO A 912 10.36 6.32 29.97
N THR A 913 9.33 7.13 29.71
CA THR A 913 8.46 6.98 28.54
C THR A 913 9.04 7.78 27.38
N ALA A 914 8.91 7.25 26.17
CA ALA A 914 9.42 7.89 24.96
C ALA A 914 8.32 8.01 23.91
N PHE A 915 8.27 9.17 23.24
CA PHE A 915 7.35 9.46 22.14
C PHE A 915 8.15 10.02 20.97
N ALA A 916 7.76 9.73 19.74
CA ALA A 916 8.39 10.28 18.54
C ALA A 916 7.37 10.86 17.58
N SER A 917 7.76 11.94 16.93
CA SER A 917 7.08 12.50 15.77
C SER A 917 8.07 12.58 14.61
N PHE A 918 8.02 11.60 13.72
CA PHE A 918 8.89 11.53 12.54
C PHE A 918 8.70 12.74 11.62
N GLY A 919 7.45 13.21 11.44
CA GLY A 919 7.17 14.38 10.61
C GLY A 919 7.74 15.70 11.14
N ALA A 920 8.01 15.81 12.44
CA ALA A 920 8.66 16.97 13.04
C ALA A 920 10.12 16.70 13.43
N ASN A 921 10.61 15.48 13.23
CA ASN A 921 11.89 14.99 13.72
C ASN A 921 12.13 15.19 15.23
N VAL A 922 11.09 15.05 16.05
CA VAL A 922 11.17 15.25 17.51
C VAL A 922 10.96 13.95 18.27
N ALA A 923 11.86 13.63 19.21
CA ALA A 923 11.68 12.60 20.23
C ALA A 923 11.56 13.22 21.62
N VAL A 924 10.57 12.82 22.41
CA VAL A 924 10.37 13.28 23.80
C VAL A 924 10.59 12.14 24.75
N VAL A 925 11.52 12.32 25.70
CA VAL A 925 11.85 11.36 26.77
C VAL A 925 11.36 11.94 28.10
N SER A 926 10.39 11.29 28.74
CA SER A 926 9.74 11.78 29.96
C SER A 926 10.12 10.93 31.18
N ILE A 927 10.42 11.59 32.30
CA ILE A 927 10.73 10.96 33.58
C ILE A 927 9.83 11.50 34.70
N PRO A 928 9.43 10.67 35.67
CA PRO A 928 8.74 11.17 36.85
C PRO A 928 9.71 11.95 37.74
N LYS A 929 9.29 13.09 38.29
CA LYS A 929 10.09 13.91 39.23
C LYS A 929 10.56 13.12 40.44
N THR A 930 9.81 12.10 40.84
CA THR A 930 10.15 11.20 41.95
C THR A 930 11.44 10.41 41.69
N ALA A 931 11.81 10.17 40.42
CA ALA A 931 13.10 9.58 40.07
C ALA A 931 14.26 10.47 40.50
N LEU A 932 14.09 11.80 40.44
CA LEU A 932 15.07 12.79 40.92
C LEU A 932 14.86 13.16 42.39
N GLY A 933 14.15 12.33 43.17
CA GLY A 933 13.81 12.61 44.56
C GLY A 933 12.87 13.80 44.77
N GLY A 934 12.20 14.27 43.72
CA GLY A 934 11.34 15.46 43.73
C GLY A 934 12.12 16.79 43.70
N ALA A 935 13.36 16.77 43.21
CA ALA A 935 14.17 17.98 43.04
C ALA A 935 13.59 18.92 41.98
N ASP A 936 13.75 20.23 42.23
CA ASP A 936 13.56 21.29 41.24
C ASP A 936 14.88 21.45 40.47
N ILE A 937 14.85 21.17 39.17
CA ILE A 937 16.06 21.17 38.32
C ILE A 937 16.31 22.53 37.65
N SER A 938 15.52 23.56 37.92
CA SER A 938 15.65 24.85 37.21
C SER A 938 17.01 25.55 37.42
N ASP A 939 17.72 25.27 38.52
CA ASP A 939 19.08 25.77 38.79
C ASP A 939 20.17 24.71 38.48
N TRP A 940 19.82 23.61 37.79
CA TRP A 940 20.74 22.53 37.44
C TRP A 940 21.41 22.77 36.09
N GLU A 941 22.31 21.87 35.72
CA GLU A 941 22.94 21.84 34.41
C GLU A 941 22.66 20.50 33.72
N VAL A 942 22.61 20.52 32.39
CA VAL A 942 22.31 19.37 31.52
C VAL A 942 23.43 19.10 30.54
N LEU A 943 23.54 17.85 30.13
CA LEU A 943 24.36 17.41 29.01
C LEU A 943 23.51 16.43 28.17
N PRO A 944 22.77 16.93 27.17
CA PRO A 944 22.06 16.10 26.20
C PRO A 944 23.06 15.58 25.14
N ILE A 945 22.92 14.31 24.79
CA ILE A 945 23.79 13.57 23.88
C ILE A 945 22.93 12.78 22.89
N VAL A 946 23.34 12.80 21.62
CA VAL A 946 22.76 12.00 20.54
C VAL A 946 23.81 11.04 19.98
N GLY A 947 23.37 9.83 19.66
CA GLY A 947 24.18 8.88 18.92
C GLY A 947 23.35 7.71 18.41
N SER A 948 24.04 6.64 18.02
CA SER A 948 23.38 5.47 17.44
C SER A 948 23.25 4.34 18.44
N GLU A 949 22.06 3.74 18.49
CA GLU A 949 21.74 2.55 19.27
C GLU A 949 22.50 1.33 18.75
N ASN A 950 22.94 0.48 19.67
CA ASN A 950 23.54 -0.83 19.45
C ASN A 950 23.23 -1.75 20.63
N PHE A 951 22.10 -2.44 20.58
CA PHE A 951 21.62 -3.38 21.60
C PHE A 951 21.71 -2.82 23.04
N GLY A 952 21.21 -1.60 23.23
CA GLY A 952 21.20 -0.89 24.52
C GLY A 952 22.47 -0.10 24.87
N SER A 953 23.44 0.00 23.96
CA SER A 953 24.64 0.85 24.07
C SER A 953 24.79 1.79 22.88
N PHE A 954 25.67 2.80 22.97
CA PHE A 954 26.07 3.61 21.82
C PHE A 954 26.96 2.78 20.90
N ARG A 955 26.73 2.90 19.60
CA ARG A 955 27.47 2.21 18.55
C ARG A 955 28.93 2.65 18.52
N ASP A 956 29.82 1.68 18.40
CA ASP A 956 31.26 1.91 18.39
C ASP A 956 31.72 2.74 17.19
N VAL A 957 32.88 3.38 17.37
CA VAL A 957 33.61 4.11 16.32
C VAL A 957 34.97 3.47 16.10
N GLN A 958 35.27 3.16 14.85
CA GLN A 958 36.54 2.57 14.40
C GLN A 958 37.27 3.52 13.46
N VAL A 959 38.51 3.17 13.08
CA VAL A 959 39.29 4.00 12.14
C VAL A 959 38.56 4.10 10.79
N ASP A 960 38.15 2.95 10.27
CA ASP A 960 37.38 2.84 9.04
C ASP A 960 35.91 2.54 9.38
N ALA A 961 34.98 3.17 8.66
CA ALA A 961 33.55 2.87 8.79
C ALA A 961 33.26 1.44 8.31
N GLY A 962 32.37 0.76 9.01
CA GLY A 962 31.81 -0.55 8.61
C GLY A 962 30.31 -0.44 8.36
N GLY A 963 29.66 -1.57 8.04
CA GLY A 963 28.21 -1.59 7.80
C GLY A 963 27.41 -0.98 8.95
N PHE A 964 27.70 -1.43 10.18
CA PHE A 964 26.98 -1.03 11.40
C PHE A 964 27.92 -0.41 12.44
N VAL A 965 28.99 0.26 12.01
CA VAL A 965 30.01 0.83 12.90
C VAL A 965 30.50 2.14 12.30
N PHE A 966 30.58 3.19 13.11
CA PHE A 966 31.07 4.49 12.65
C PHE A 966 32.57 4.43 12.33
N GLY A 967 33.00 5.24 11.37
CA GLY A 967 34.42 5.47 11.05
C GLY A 967 34.94 6.77 11.65
N GLY A 968 36.23 7.05 11.43
CA GLY A 968 36.83 8.34 11.81
C GLY A 968 37.52 8.36 13.16
N ALA A 969 37.64 7.22 13.84
CA ALA A 969 38.44 7.16 15.05
C ALA A 969 39.94 7.38 14.75
N LYS A 970 40.63 8.15 15.60
CA LYS A 970 42.07 8.42 15.45
C LYS A 970 42.90 7.15 15.58
N GLU A 971 43.74 6.88 14.57
CA GLU A 971 44.63 5.71 14.54
C GLU A 971 45.53 5.67 15.80
N GLY A 972 45.49 4.56 16.54
CA GLY A 972 46.22 4.39 17.80
C GLY A 972 45.52 4.96 19.04
N ALA A 973 44.31 5.52 18.91
CA ALA A 973 43.47 6.02 20.00
C ALA A 973 42.01 5.54 19.91
N VAL A 974 41.72 4.47 19.16
CA VAL A 974 40.35 3.95 18.94
C VAL A 974 39.60 3.69 20.25
N GLU A 975 40.27 3.09 21.23
CA GLU A 975 39.72 2.81 22.57
C GLU A 975 39.36 4.06 23.37
N ASN A 976 39.80 5.25 22.94
CA ASN A 976 39.49 6.54 23.57
C ASN A 976 38.45 7.35 22.77
N ALA A 977 37.90 6.80 21.68
CA ALA A 977 36.87 7.47 20.90
C ALA A 977 35.58 7.58 21.73
N PRO A 978 34.98 8.78 21.88
CA PRO A 978 33.86 8.98 22.81
C PRO A 978 32.57 8.23 22.47
N SER A 979 32.39 7.74 21.23
CA SER A 979 31.12 7.18 20.72
C SER A 979 29.90 8.11 20.84
N VAL A 980 30.15 9.41 21.02
CA VAL A 980 29.15 10.48 20.97
C VAL A 980 29.20 11.10 19.58
N ILE A 981 28.05 11.20 18.93
CA ILE A 981 27.94 11.75 17.57
C ILE A 981 27.61 13.25 17.63
N ASP A 982 26.72 13.63 18.55
CA ASP A 982 26.29 15.03 18.73
C ASP A 982 25.95 15.34 20.20
N LEU A 983 26.08 16.61 20.62
CA LEU A 983 25.71 17.13 21.93
C LEU A 983 25.52 18.66 21.95
N ILE A 984 24.66 19.14 22.87
CA ILE A 984 24.64 20.57 23.20
C ILE A 984 25.88 20.93 24.02
N THR A 985 26.57 22.00 23.60
CA THR A 985 27.71 22.57 24.32
C THR A 985 27.41 23.97 24.90
N PRO A 986 28.05 24.35 26.02
CA PRO A 986 27.85 25.68 26.60
C PRO A 986 28.49 26.78 25.74
N GLU A 987 27.94 27.99 25.81
CA GLU A 987 28.36 29.14 24.99
C GLU A 987 29.90 29.32 25.00
N GLY A 988 30.49 29.29 23.80
CA GLY A 988 31.93 29.47 23.60
C GLY A 988 32.77 28.19 23.60
N THR A 989 32.15 27.03 23.76
CA THR A 989 32.75 25.71 23.49
C THR A 989 32.18 25.18 22.18
N SER A 990 32.99 24.59 21.30
CA SER A 990 32.48 23.84 20.15
C SER A 990 32.35 22.37 20.51
N GLN A 991 31.47 21.66 19.81
CA GLN A 991 31.38 20.20 19.90
C GLN A 991 32.74 19.52 19.66
N ALA A 992 33.44 19.91 18.58
CA ALA A 992 34.75 19.35 18.27
C ALA A 992 35.78 19.52 19.40
N ASP A 993 35.72 20.65 20.13
CA ASP A 993 36.58 20.88 21.30
C ASP A 993 36.16 20.02 22.51
N ALA A 994 34.85 19.84 22.74
CA ALA A 994 34.31 19.01 23.82
C ALA A 994 34.60 17.51 23.61
N LEU A 995 34.52 17.05 22.35
CA LEU A 995 34.76 15.67 21.95
C LEU A 995 36.23 15.38 21.60
N ALA A 996 37.13 16.37 21.73
CA ALA A 996 38.53 16.19 21.42
C ALA A 996 39.21 15.14 22.32
N TYR A 997 39.81 14.13 21.70
CA TYR A 997 40.56 13.07 22.39
C TYR A 997 41.86 12.72 21.64
N ASP A 998 42.78 12.01 22.32
CA ASP A 998 43.96 11.40 21.72
C ASP A 998 44.35 10.09 22.44
N ALA A 999 45.53 9.53 22.16
CA ALA A 999 45.96 8.26 22.75
C ALA A 999 46.20 8.34 24.28
N ASP A 1000 46.41 9.54 24.83
CA ASP A 1000 46.74 9.78 26.23
C ASP A 1000 45.61 10.49 27.01
N THR A 1001 44.61 11.04 26.31
CA THR A 1001 43.54 11.86 26.90
C THR A 1001 42.15 11.50 26.33
N LEU A 1002 41.16 11.43 27.22
CA LEU A 1002 39.75 11.26 26.87
C LEU A 1002 39.09 12.61 26.57
N ALA A 1003 37.99 12.58 25.81
CA ALA A 1003 37.08 13.71 25.68
C ALA A 1003 36.57 14.16 27.06
N SER A 1004 36.26 15.45 27.20
CA SER A 1004 35.74 16.02 28.45
C SER A 1004 34.41 16.72 28.19
N LEU A 1005 33.32 16.05 28.56
CA LEU A 1005 31.97 16.49 28.24
C LEU A 1005 31.52 17.61 29.19
N PRO A 1006 31.22 18.83 28.68
CA PRO A 1006 30.80 19.96 29.49
C PRO A 1006 29.30 19.92 29.79
N PHE A 1007 28.88 20.56 30.89
CA PHE A 1007 27.46 20.77 31.20
C PHE A 1007 27.02 22.18 30.81
N THR A 1008 25.77 22.30 30.39
CA THR A 1008 25.10 23.55 30.03
C THR A 1008 24.05 23.89 31.08
N PRO A 1009 24.08 25.07 31.70
CA PRO A 1009 23.05 25.49 32.65
C PRO A 1009 21.66 25.52 32.02
N LEU A 1010 20.67 25.03 32.77
CA LEU A 1010 19.25 25.16 32.42
C LEU A 1010 18.77 26.61 32.47
#